data_AF-A0A819V0S0-F1
#
_entry.id   AF-A0A819V0S0-F1
#
_cell.length_a   1.000
_cell.length_b   1.000
_cell.length_c   1.000
_cell.angle_alpha   90.00
_cell.angle_beta   90.00
_cell.angle_gamma   90.00
#
_symmetry.space_group_name_H-M   'P 1'
#
loop_
_entity.id
_entity.type
_entity.pdbx_description
1 polymer ?
#
loop_
_entity_poly.entity_id
_entity_poly.type
_entity_poly.pdbx_seq_one_letter_code
_entity_poly.pdbx_strand_id
1 'polypeptide(L)'
;MHFIRRLLIRSTRTTKYRLQIAILIIAVSSFGLLISTPNHENNTHVEKQVFVSEKIKTVEDVPVVETTPSEPTNCAYRNCPKLNEDVINVHVICHTHLDPGWLNSVDGYFFGVNHDRGASNGGRPYRHTMPSVLTIFNNVMGALLENSQRRFVMVEMSFIWRWWKRLDEDYKNIIRKLMNEGRIDIAGGSWTSNDEAVSHYAAMIDQCTLGFRFIKDELRTCSQPAVAWQLDLFGHGREINSLFAHMGYDAILFGRLDYQEKEQRTNEKTLQMVWKVDENAPESKQWLFTGILPNLYHPPETLGLKSDVVGSLLRPSDVETMQESASIYSRRLLEELEKQQLKYESKNIAVIYGGDFEYEDATQYFQNIDAMITTINNITNKAGDKSRYHVHYSTPTCFLHALSKEKRSWPVREGDFMSYAHRAHAFWTGFYTSRPGIKFYERSLGALYQSVRQLSIYANHVDFNGLFKLGEVMGLLQHHDTITGTSPMINIADALQRMHQVEKIGENLTLVLYQHILTQSSAINLSQPLVFCQLNESYCKPLATMDKFSAIIYNPSSISNQLWLRIPVDQNQTIHLDIDTVKKLSIDAQEIATIDLSPMILSIPIAEQCNQLQELIVRVNIPPLSFQVLPFTTLKQSQKVEAISFSNLSCSIENQNYIVTVDEQGSIISIKLKSIDKNIDFNQNFAYYTSSSGNKISHQSSGLYVFRPVGTDPPKQVNIKQFYCSKRKGYEEIIQVYSRYVHQTIRLLDNSPYIEFEWTVGRLHRNVELVTSYESKDLQNNGIFYTDSSGRSLMKRIRDRRDGYNFTQSEPSAGNYYPLVTGILMKDAKEDLQMSIVTDRAQGGGSVYDGQIEIMIHRRVLTDDVLGVSEPLNEMGIDRRGLVIRGRHLLALTKIEDGIKFFREHALKSVWKPIIAFRNDANNEPLNYKPWSLLKSELPPQINILTIEPLTQENNILTILFRVEHFYEPNEHSTLSKTVSIQID
;
A
#
# COMPACT_ATOMS: atom_id res chain seq x y z
N MET A 1 33.18 -33.12 3.96
CA MET A 1 34.51 -33.08 4.63
C MET A 1 35.61 -32.66 3.64
N HIS A 2 35.55 -31.45 3.05
CA HIS A 2 36.68 -30.90 2.28
C HIS A 2 36.62 -29.37 2.07
N PHE A 3 36.13 -28.60 3.05
CA PHE A 3 36.16 -27.13 2.99
C PHE A 3 36.29 -26.46 4.37
N ILE A 4 37.08 -27.05 5.27
CA ILE A 4 37.52 -26.43 6.54
C ILE A 4 39.04 -26.58 6.63
N ARG A 5 39.76 -25.79 5.80
CA ARG A 5 41.24 -25.69 5.86
C ARG A 5 41.78 -24.52 5.05
N ARG A 6 41.52 -23.28 5.49
CA ARG A 6 42.31 -22.06 5.20
C ARG A 6 41.73 -20.86 5.96
N LEU A 7 42.21 -20.64 7.18
CA LEU A 7 42.37 -19.34 7.86
C LEU A 7 42.82 -19.57 9.31
N LEU A 8 44.13 -19.46 9.55
CA LEU A 8 44.76 -19.18 10.84
C LEU A 8 46.28 -18.98 10.64
N ILE A 9 46.95 -18.37 11.63
CA ILE A 9 48.36 -17.89 11.63
C ILE A 9 48.47 -16.56 10.82
N ARG A 10 48.94 -15.42 11.36
CA ARG A 10 49.82 -15.08 12.52
C ARG A 10 49.25 -13.80 13.21
N SER A 11 49.14 -13.69 14.56
CA SER A 11 50.21 -13.37 15.55
C SER A 11 50.31 -11.86 15.84
N THR A 12 50.43 -11.31 17.06
CA THR A 12 50.49 -11.84 18.46
C THR A 12 50.56 -10.68 19.48
N ARG A 13 50.27 -10.95 20.77
CA ARG A 13 50.68 -10.20 21.99
C ARG A 13 49.96 -8.85 22.20
N THR A 14 49.61 -8.41 23.42
CA THR A 14 49.88 -8.84 24.82
C THR A 14 48.77 -8.28 25.73
N THR A 15 48.49 -8.62 27.00
CA THR A 15 48.64 -9.78 27.92
C THR A 15 48.40 -9.25 29.36
N LYS A 16 47.26 -9.60 29.98
CA LYS A 16 47.01 -9.88 31.43
C LYS A 16 46.84 -8.79 32.54
N TYR A 17 45.95 -9.18 33.49
CA TYR A 17 45.84 -8.88 34.96
C TYR A 17 45.26 -7.52 35.40
N ARG A 18 44.46 -7.39 36.49
CA ARG A 18 43.93 -8.27 37.59
C ARG A 18 42.53 -7.74 38.05
N LEU A 19 41.56 -8.56 38.50
CA LEU A 19 41.14 -8.88 39.91
C LEU A 19 40.99 -7.65 40.85
N GLN A 20 40.01 -7.48 41.76
CA GLN A 20 39.03 -8.40 42.41
C GLN A 20 37.91 -7.64 43.21
N ILE A 21 36.66 -8.17 43.22
CA ILE A 21 35.75 -8.50 44.37
C ILE A 21 35.28 -7.47 45.45
N ALA A 22 33.99 -7.60 45.85
CA ALA A 22 33.31 -7.26 47.16
C ALA A 22 32.93 -5.79 47.52
N ILE A 23 31.96 -5.48 48.41
CA ILE A 23 30.62 -6.04 48.84
C ILE A 23 29.97 -5.10 49.93
N LEU A 24 28.63 -5.16 50.15
CA LEU A 24 27.80 -4.56 51.26
C LEU A 24 27.73 -3.00 51.38
N ILE A 25 26.56 -2.30 51.46
CA ILE A 25 25.41 -2.19 52.42
C ILE A 25 25.62 -1.21 53.62
N ILE A 26 24.58 -0.38 53.86
CA ILE A 26 24.13 0.47 55.02
C ILE A 26 23.74 1.85 54.46
N ALA A 27 22.47 2.31 54.36
CA ALA A 27 21.33 2.42 55.32
C ALA A 27 21.37 3.68 56.21
N VAL A 28 20.20 4.09 56.76
CA VAL A 28 19.88 5.32 57.54
C VAL A 28 19.48 6.56 56.68
N SER A 29 18.40 7.33 56.95
CA SER A 29 16.98 7.06 57.31
C SER A 29 16.22 8.39 57.62
N SER A 30 14.87 8.41 57.50
CA SER A 30 13.92 9.29 58.26
C SER A 30 13.91 10.81 57.93
N PHE A 31 12.86 11.64 58.12
CA PHE A 31 11.41 11.61 58.49
C PHE A 31 10.80 12.99 58.06
N GLY A 32 9.50 13.36 58.08
CA GLY A 32 8.19 12.73 58.38
C GLY A 32 7.22 12.90 57.17
N LEU A 33 5.88 12.99 57.22
CA LEU A 33 4.82 13.17 58.26
C LEU A 33 4.58 14.65 58.69
N LEU A 34 3.35 15.21 58.76
CA LEU A 34 1.98 14.68 58.58
C LEU A 34 0.93 15.85 58.45
N ILE A 35 -0.37 15.48 58.39
CA ILE A 35 -1.64 16.23 58.65
C ILE A 35 -2.30 16.87 57.41
N SER A 36 -3.60 16.75 57.09
CA SER A 36 -4.65 15.70 57.10
C SER A 36 -6.05 16.36 56.94
N THR A 37 -6.89 15.81 56.04
CA THR A 37 -8.39 15.88 56.00
C THR A 37 -9.10 17.24 55.73
N PRO A 38 -10.42 17.27 55.42
CA PRO A 38 -11.06 16.65 54.23
C PRO A 38 -12.18 17.50 53.56
N ASN A 39 -12.83 16.96 52.51
CA ASN A 39 -14.15 17.29 51.95
C ASN A 39 -14.43 18.69 51.35
N HIS A 40 -14.83 18.73 50.07
CA HIS A 40 -16.26 18.94 49.72
C HIS A 40 -16.57 18.59 48.27
N GLU A 41 -17.79 18.12 48.03
CA GLU A 41 -18.40 17.95 46.71
C GLU A 41 -18.65 19.30 46.03
N ASN A 42 -18.60 19.35 44.70
CA ASN A 42 -19.66 20.01 43.94
C ASN A 42 -19.71 19.57 42.47
N ASN A 43 -20.92 19.20 42.03
CA ASN A 43 -21.25 19.00 40.62
C ASN A 43 -21.37 20.35 39.91
N THR A 44 -20.80 20.45 38.70
CA THR A 44 -21.42 21.23 37.62
C THR A 44 -21.16 20.56 36.28
N HIS A 45 -22.16 19.84 35.78
CA HIS A 45 -22.29 19.63 34.33
C HIS A 45 -22.44 20.99 33.66
N VAL A 46 -21.77 21.19 32.53
CA VAL A 46 -22.08 22.28 31.59
C VAL A 46 -22.50 21.64 30.28
N GLU A 47 -23.80 21.40 30.14
CA GLU A 47 -24.42 21.17 28.84
C GLU A 47 -24.25 22.44 27.99
N LYS A 48 -23.65 22.32 26.80
CA LYS A 48 -23.82 23.32 25.76
C LYS A 48 -25.02 22.93 24.91
N GLN A 49 -26.16 23.58 25.18
CA GLN A 49 -27.35 23.46 24.35
C GLN A 49 -27.04 23.91 22.91
N VAL A 50 -27.33 23.04 21.95
CA VAL A 50 -27.36 23.37 20.53
C VAL A 50 -28.77 23.90 20.22
N PHE A 51 -28.89 25.15 19.80
CA PHE A 51 -30.15 25.69 19.31
C PHE A 51 -30.34 25.28 17.85
N VAL A 52 -31.32 24.42 17.61
CA VAL A 52 -31.84 24.10 16.27
C VAL A 52 -32.89 25.13 15.89
N SER A 53 -32.80 25.68 14.67
CA SER A 53 -33.92 26.38 14.04
C SER A 53 -34.14 25.85 12.63
N GLU A 54 -35.20 25.05 12.45
CA GLU A 54 -35.66 24.66 11.11
C GLU A 54 -36.33 25.85 10.40
N LYS A 55 -35.99 26.04 9.12
CA LYS A 55 -36.97 26.44 8.08
C LYS A 55 -36.45 26.11 6.69
N ILE A 56 -37.37 25.74 5.80
CA ILE A 56 -37.11 25.05 4.53
C ILE A 56 -37.44 25.97 3.33
N LYS A 57 -36.63 25.84 2.26
CA LYS A 57 -36.81 26.31 0.86
C LYS A 57 -36.72 27.82 0.57
N THR A 58 -35.62 28.20 -0.09
CA THR A 58 -35.61 28.56 -1.53
C THR A 58 -34.30 28.13 -2.18
N VAL A 59 -34.18 28.26 -3.51
CA VAL A 59 -33.04 27.84 -4.33
C VAL A 59 -31.94 28.92 -4.31
N GLU A 60 -30.68 28.51 -4.57
CA GLU A 60 -29.44 29.31 -4.56
C GLU A 60 -28.94 29.74 -3.16
N ASP A 61 -28.13 28.88 -2.53
CA ASP A 61 -27.06 29.27 -1.60
C ASP A 61 -25.98 28.16 -1.56
N VAL A 62 -24.72 28.53 -1.74
CA VAL A 62 -23.56 27.62 -1.56
C VAL A 62 -23.17 27.66 -0.08
N PRO A 63 -23.00 26.52 0.62
CA PRO A 63 -22.67 26.53 2.04
C PRO A 63 -21.30 27.17 2.31
N VAL A 64 -21.30 28.32 2.98
CA VAL A 64 -20.09 28.99 3.45
C VAL A 64 -19.66 28.35 4.78
N VAL A 65 -18.60 27.56 4.76
CA VAL A 65 -17.96 27.04 5.98
C VAL A 65 -16.99 28.10 6.52
N GLU A 66 -17.43 28.86 7.52
CA GLU A 66 -16.53 29.78 8.25
C GLU A 66 -15.68 28.99 9.27
N THR A 67 -14.40 28.81 8.98
CA THR A 67 -13.45 28.23 9.93
C THR A 67 -13.00 29.27 10.96
N THR A 68 -13.60 29.26 12.15
CA THR A 68 -13.08 30.02 13.29
C THR A 68 -11.77 29.40 13.78
N PRO A 69 -10.62 30.12 13.77
CA PRO A 69 -9.37 29.55 14.23
C PRO A 69 -9.33 29.45 15.76
N SER A 70 -9.20 28.23 16.28
CA SER A 70 -8.64 28.00 17.60
C SER A 70 -7.18 28.44 17.64
N GLU A 71 -6.65 28.78 18.83
CA GLU A 71 -5.21 29.04 18.94
C GLU A 71 -4.40 27.79 18.50
N PRO A 72 -3.37 27.95 17.66
CA PRO A 72 -2.65 26.82 17.10
C PRO A 72 -1.95 25.98 18.18
N THR A 73 -2.39 24.73 18.28
CA THR A 73 -1.77 23.67 19.09
C THR A 73 -0.40 23.25 18.55
N ASN A 74 -0.18 23.38 17.23
CA ASN A 74 1.10 23.09 16.60
C ASN A 74 2.11 24.24 16.82
N CYS A 75 3.27 23.92 17.39
CA CYS A 75 4.36 24.89 17.62
C CYS A 75 4.82 25.58 16.34
N ALA A 76 4.85 24.85 15.21
CA ALA A 76 5.45 25.29 13.96
C ALA A 76 4.87 26.62 13.47
N TYR A 77 3.57 26.83 13.68
CA TYR A 77 2.88 28.08 13.33
C TYR A 77 3.39 29.32 14.09
N ARG A 78 3.88 29.16 15.32
CA ARG A 78 4.33 30.28 16.17
C ARG A 78 5.59 30.95 15.65
N ASN A 79 6.44 30.19 14.96
CA ASN A 79 7.75 30.64 14.48
C ASN A 79 7.78 30.85 12.95
N CYS A 80 6.62 31.03 12.32
CA CYS A 80 6.55 31.34 10.90
C CYS A 80 7.07 32.76 10.57
N PRO A 81 7.61 33.00 9.35
CA PRO A 81 8.02 34.32 8.91
C PRO A 81 6.88 35.35 9.01
N LYS A 82 7.23 36.61 9.27
CA LYS A 82 6.26 37.71 9.20
C LYS A 82 5.92 37.99 7.74
N LEU A 83 4.63 38.09 7.45
CA LEU A 83 4.12 38.48 6.14
C LEU A 83 4.17 40.00 5.98
N ASN A 84 4.18 40.47 4.73
CA ASN A 84 3.94 41.86 4.38
C ASN A 84 2.55 41.96 3.70
N GLU A 85 1.59 42.62 4.36
CA GLU A 85 0.18 42.63 3.95
C GLU A 85 -0.10 43.46 2.69
N ASP A 86 0.79 44.42 2.38
CA ASP A 86 0.66 45.36 1.26
C ASP A 86 1.07 44.76 -0.10
N VAL A 87 1.78 43.63 -0.08
CA VAL A 87 2.43 43.04 -1.27
C VAL A 87 2.15 41.54 -1.40
N ILE A 88 2.68 40.91 -2.45
CA ILE A 88 2.59 39.46 -2.66
C ILE A 88 3.71 38.79 -1.85
N ASN A 89 3.36 37.83 -1.01
CA ASN A 89 4.28 37.06 -0.20
C ASN A 89 4.72 35.80 -0.96
N VAL A 90 6.02 35.65 -1.17
CA VAL A 90 6.63 34.56 -1.93
C VAL A 90 7.37 33.63 -0.97
N HIS A 91 6.75 32.48 -0.74
CA HIS A 91 7.21 31.45 0.17
C HIS A 91 8.18 30.53 -0.56
N VAL A 92 9.48 30.73 -0.37
CA VAL A 92 10.51 29.82 -0.90
C VAL A 92 10.58 28.58 0.00
N ILE A 93 10.11 27.45 -0.50
CA ILE A 93 10.05 26.18 0.23
C ILE A 93 11.18 25.28 -0.26
N CYS A 94 12.25 25.20 0.53
CA CYS A 94 13.41 24.36 0.26
C CYS A 94 13.12 22.91 0.64
N HIS A 95 13.24 21.98 -0.30
CA HIS A 95 13.01 20.55 -0.08
C HIS A 95 13.97 19.70 -0.92
N THR A 96 13.98 18.40 -0.67
CA THR A 96 14.65 17.40 -1.51
C THR A 96 13.74 16.18 -1.52
N HIS A 97 13.48 15.61 -2.69
CA HIS A 97 12.66 14.41 -2.80
C HIS A 97 13.57 13.18 -2.75
N LEU A 98 13.31 12.26 -1.83
CA LEU A 98 14.23 11.17 -1.52
C LEU A 98 13.52 9.83 -1.60
N ASP A 99 13.66 9.13 -2.72
CA ASP A 99 13.07 7.80 -2.89
C ASP A 99 13.75 6.75 -2.01
N PRO A 100 13.03 6.12 -1.07
CA PRO A 100 13.53 4.98 -0.30
C PRO A 100 13.48 3.68 -1.12
N GLY A 101 13.87 3.75 -2.39
CA GLY A 101 13.87 2.65 -3.36
C GLY A 101 13.24 3.03 -4.71
N TRP A 102 14.08 3.42 -5.68
CA TRP A 102 13.67 3.67 -7.08
C TRP A 102 14.79 3.21 -8.03
N LEU A 103 15.59 4.11 -8.61
CA LEU A 103 16.71 3.75 -9.51
C LEU A 103 17.84 2.99 -8.78
N ASN A 104 17.91 3.11 -7.46
CA ASN A 104 18.79 2.40 -6.54
C ASN A 104 17.98 1.92 -5.32
N SER A 105 18.57 1.06 -4.48
CA SER A 105 17.92 0.63 -3.23
C SER A 105 17.97 1.70 -2.14
N VAL A 106 17.11 1.59 -1.12
CA VAL A 106 17.08 2.51 0.03
C VAL A 106 18.46 2.73 0.65
N ASP A 107 19.22 1.65 0.90
CA ASP A 107 20.55 1.78 1.49
C ASP A 107 21.60 2.23 0.46
N GLY A 108 21.38 1.94 -0.84
CA GLY A 108 22.20 2.45 -1.95
C GLY A 108 22.14 3.97 -2.06
N TYR A 109 20.94 4.55 -2.00
CA TYR A 109 20.74 6.01 -1.91
C TYR A 109 21.21 6.59 -0.57
N PHE A 110 20.98 5.88 0.54
CA PHE A 110 21.39 6.40 1.86
C PHE A 110 22.89 6.68 1.95
N PHE A 111 23.72 5.81 1.34
CA PHE A 111 25.17 5.90 1.36
C PHE A 111 25.81 6.45 0.07
N GLY A 112 25.05 6.76 -0.98
CA GLY A 112 25.59 7.16 -2.29
C GLY A 112 26.40 6.06 -2.99
N VAL A 113 25.98 4.80 -2.84
CA VAL A 113 26.70 3.65 -3.39
C VAL A 113 26.20 3.33 -4.80
N ASN A 114 27.10 3.44 -5.77
CA ASN A 114 26.90 2.92 -7.11
C ASN A 114 26.87 1.39 -7.09
N HIS A 115 25.67 0.80 -7.16
CA HIS A 115 25.55 -0.55 -7.68
C HIS A 115 25.86 -0.53 -9.18
N ASP A 116 26.92 -1.21 -9.58
CA ASP A 116 27.34 -1.26 -10.97
C ASP A 116 26.22 -1.91 -11.81
N ARG A 117 25.51 -1.10 -12.60
CA ARG A 117 24.42 -1.55 -13.49
C ARG A 117 25.02 -2.36 -14.64
N GLY A 118 25.43 -3.59 -14.33
CA GLY A 118 26.03 -4.52 -15.27
C GLY A 118 25.16 -4.63 -16.51
N ALA A 119 25.77 -4.34 -17.68
CA ALA A 119 25.11 -4.09 -18.97
C ALA A 119 24.41 -5.33 -19.56
N SER A 120 23.36 -5.78 -18.88
CA SER A 120 22.70 -7.07 -19.09
C SER A 120 21.60 -7.04 -20.16
N ASN A 121 21.25 -5.87 -20.70
CA ASN A 121 20.34 -5.69 -21.85
C ASN A 121 20.67 -4.44 -22.71
N GLY A 122 21.96 -4.10 -22.88
CA GLY A 122 22.38 -3.06 -23.84
C GLY A 122 22.06 -1.60 -23.48
N GLY A 123 21.54 -1.34 -22.28
CA GLY A 123 21.41 0.03 -21.74
C GLY A 123 22.78 0.69 -21.56
N ARG A 124 22.83 2.02 -21.74
CA ARG A 124 24.05 2.80 -21.44
C ARG A 124 24.36 2.72 -19.95
N PRO A 125 25.63 2.58 -19.53
CA PRO A 125 25.98 2.70 -18.11
C PRO A 125 25.60 4.09 -17.61
N TYR A 126 24.91 4.15 -16.48
CA TYR A 126 24.53 5.41 -15.84
C TYR A 126 25.83 6.06 -15.33
N ARG A 127 26.25 7.16 -15.94
CA ARG A 127 27.58 7.78 -15.73
C ARG A 127 27.64 8.75 -14.54
N HIS A 128 26.53 8.91 -13.82
CA HIS A 128 26.40 9.86 -12.72
C HIS A 128 26.74 9.15 -11.40
N THR A 129 27.41 9.85 -10.49
CA THR A 129 27.55 9.43 -9.10
C THR A 129 26.16 9.31 -8.48
N MET A 130 25.83 8.20 -7.82
CA MET A 130 24.56 8.09 -7.10
C MET A 130 24.56 9.06 -5.92
N PRO A 131 23.45 9.80 -5.71
CA PRO A 131 23.36 10.76 -4.63
C PRO A 131 23.33 10.08 -3.26
N SER A 132 23.85 10.78 -2.25
CA SER A 132 24.00 10.32 -0.87
C SER A 132 23.08 11.10 0.07
N VAL A 133 22.00 10.48 0.55
CA VAL A 133 21.08 11.11 1.53
C VAL A 133 21.82 11.50 2.82
N LEU A 134 22.79 10.69 3.25
CA LEU A 134 23.66 11.02 4.38
C LEU A 134 24.46 12.32 4.14
N THR A 135 24.92 12.56 2.92
CA THR A 135 25.62 13.81 2.55
C THR A 135 24.65 14.99 2.55
N ILE A 136 23.48 14.82 1.91
CA ILE A 136 22.44 15.86 1.82
C ILE A 136 22.04 16.34 3.21
N PHE A 137 21.64 15.45 4.12
CA PHE A 137 21.21 15.85 5.47
C PHE A 137 22.32 16.53 6.27
N ASN A 138 23.56 16.03 6.22
CA ASN A 138 24.68 16.65 6.92
C ASN A 138 24.96 18.08 6.41
N ASN A 139 24.95 18.28 5.08
CA ASN A 139 25.24 19.56 4.47
C ASN A 139 24.08 20.56 4.64
N VAL A 140 22.82 20.11 4.57
CA VAL A 140 21.65 20.93 4.92
C VAL A 140 21.73 21.39 6.37
N MET A 141 22.04 20.50 7.33
CA MET A 141 22.19 20.90 8.73
C MET A 141 23.31 21.94 8.92
N GLY A 142 24.46 21.75 8.26
CA GLY A 142 25.55 22.73 8.25
C GLY A 142 25.07 24.10 7.75
N ALA A 143 24.44 24.14 6.59
CA ALA A 143 23.93 25.38 6.00
C ALA A 143 22.81 26.03 6.84
N LEU A 144 21.97 25.26 7.54
CA LEU A 144 21.00 25.82 8.49
C LEU A 144 21.68 26.48 9.71
N LEU A 145 22.83 25.99 10.17
CA LEU A 145 23.54 26.58 11.30
C LEU A 145 24.22 27.93 10.97
N GLU A 146 24.55 28.17 9.70
CA GLU A 146 25.19 29.42 9.24
C GLU A 146 24.28 30.66 9.26
N ASN A 147 22.97 30.50 8.99
CA ASN A 147 22.03 31.62 8.83
C ASN A 147 20.65 31.24 9.39
N SER A 148 20.19 31.98 10.41
CA SER A 148 18.95 31.73 11.14
C SER A 148 17.66 31.88 10.33
N GLN A 149 17.70 32.51 9.15
CA GLN A 149 16.54 32.65 8.27
C GLN A 149 16.28 31.42 7.40
N ARG A 150 17.33 30.63 7.11
CA ARG A 150 17.23 29.43 6.25
C ARG A 150 16.29 28.41 6.89
N ARG A 151 15.46 27.75 6.06
CA ARG A 151 14.53 26.68 6.44
C ARG A 151 14.60 25.52 5.46
N PHE A 152 14.20 24.33 5.88
CA PHE A 152 14.19 23.13 5.04
C PHE A 152 13.05 22.17 5.41
N VAL A 153 12.56 21.41 4.43
CA VAL A 153 11.53 20.37 4.60
C VAL A 153 12.19 18.99 4.57
N MET A 154 11.84 18.12 5.52
CA MET A 154 12.22 16.71 5.52
C MET A 154 10.97 15.84 5.54
N VAL A 155 10.94 14.72 4.80
CA VAL A 155 9.68 14.01 4.48
C VAL A 155 9.72 12.53 4.85
N GLU A 156 10.67 11.77 4.32
CA GLU A 156 10.67 10.31 4.39
C GLU A 156 11.30 9.80 5.69
N MET A 157 10.47 9.41 6.68
CA MET A 157 10.98 9.02 8.00
C MET A 157 11.92 7.80 7.95
N SER A 158 11.83 6.93 6.93
CA SER A 158 12.75 5.81 6.72
C SER A 158 14.21 6.26 6.57
N PHE A 159 14.46 7.42 5.94
CA PHE A 159 15.78 8.03 5.82
C PHE A 159 16.15 8.86 7.04
N ILE A 160 15.23 9.64 7.61
CA ILE A 160 15.51 10.41 8.83
C ILE A 160 15.91 9.47 9.97
N TRP A 161 15.22 8.34 10.14
CA TRP A 161 15.56 7.32 11.12
C TRP A 161 16.96 6.72 10.87
N ARG A 162 17.28 6.33 9.63
CA ARG A 162 18.62 5.81 9.24
C ARG A 162 19.75 6.79 9.60
N TRP A 163 19.52 8.08 9.37
CA TRP A 163 20.44 9.15 9.71
C TRP A 163 20.53 9.37 11.23
N TRP A 164 19.38 9.51 11.90
CA TRP A 164 19.25 9.77 13.33
C TRP A 164 19.97 8.72 14.20
N LYS A 165 19.89 7.45 13.80
CA LYS A 165 20.59 6.34 14.48
C LYS A 165 22.12 6.46 14.46
N ARG A 166 22.70 7.37 13.67
CA ARG A 166 24.15 7.61 13.53
C ARG A 166 24.64 8.86 14.27
N LEU A 167 23.73 9.66 14.83
CA LEU A 167 24.03 10.93 15.50
C LEU A 167 24.22 10.73 17.01
N ASP A 168 25.10 11.53 17.61
CA ASP A 168 25.18 11.70 19.06
C ASP A 168 24.03 12.58 19.59
N GLU A 169 23.83 12.59 20.92
CA GLU A 169 22.73 13.35 21.53
C GLU A 169 22.90 14.87 21.44
N ASP A 170 24.12 15.39 21.37
CA ASP A 170 24.35 16.84 21.25
C ASP A 170 23.86 17.33 19.88
N TYR A 171 24.21 16.62 18.81
CA TYR A 171 23.74 16.92 17.46
C TYR A 171 22.22 16.71 17.30
N LYS A 172 21.66 15.66 17.91
CA LYS A 172 20.19 15.49 18.00
C LYS A 172 19.50 16.64 18.72
N ASN A 173 20.09 17.18 19.78
CA ASN A 173 19.56 18.34 20.50
C ASN A 173 19.62 19.63 19.66
N ILE A 174 20.64 19.79 18.81
CA ILE A 174 20.68 20.87 17.80
C ILE A 174 19.53 20.72 16.80
N ILE A 175 19.27 19.52 16.28
CA ILE A 175 18.17 19.28 15.34
C ILE A 175 16.80 19.54 15.98
N ARG A 176 16.56 19.02 17.20
CA ARG A 176 15.35 19.29 18.00
C ARG A 176 15.16 20.80 18.20
N LYS A 177 16.24 21.58 18.39
CA LYS A 177 16.17 23.05 18.48
C LYS A 177 15.76 23.68 17.14
N LEU A 178 16.33 23.27 16.01
CA LEU A 178 15.94 23.77 14.68
C LEU A 178 14.47 23.46 14.33
N MET A 179 13.96 22.29 14.75
CA MET A 179 12.54 21.93 14.65
C MET A 179 11.66 22.85 15.52
N ASN A 180 12.02 23.07 16.78
CA ASN A 180 11.32 24.01 17.67
C ASN A 180 11.31 25.45 17.11
N GLU A 181 12.38 25.89 16.44
CA GLU A 181 12.46 27.18 15.75
C GLU A 181 11.65 27.23 14.43
N GLY A 182 11.00 26.13 14.01
CA GLY A 182 10.27 26.02 12.74
C GLY A 182 11.16 26.06 11.51
N ARG A 183 12.45 25.77 11.67
CA ARG A 183 13.48 25.84 10.62
C ARG A 183 13.67 24.52 9.90
N ILE A 184 13.35 23.42 10.57
CA ILE A 184 13.10 22.11 9.95
C ILE A 184 11.60 21.86 10.09
N ASP A 185 10.92 21.64 8.98
CA ASP A 185 9.51 21.22 8.95
C ASP A 185 9.44 19.75 8.54
N ILE A 186 8.71 18.94 9.31
CA ILE A 186 8.40 17.57 8.93
C ILE A 186 7.05 17.59 8.21
N ALA A 187 7.11 17.56 6.87
CA ALA A 187 5.93 17.45 6.02
C ALA A 187 5.76 15.98 5.61
N GLY A 188 4.53 15.51 5.40
CA GLY A 188 4.29 14.07 5.35
C GLY A 188 4.47 13.47 6.76
N GLY A 189 5.62 12.86 7.07
CA GLY A 189 5.88 12.27 8.40
C GLY A 189 5.57 10.78 8.53
N SER A 190 5.14 10.15 7.44
CA SER A 190 5.04 8.70 7.28
C SER A 190 6.40 8.05 7.05
N TRP A 191 6.51 6.72 7.19
CA TRP A 191 7.76 5.99 6.92
C TRP A 191 8.26 6.22 5.49
N THR A 192 7.35 6.18 4.53
CA THR A 192 7.56 6.55 3.13
C THR A 192 6.38 7.38 2.60
N SER A 193 6.59 8.10 1.51
CA SER A 193 5.50 8.64 0.70
C SER A 193 4.85 7.49 -0.07
N ASN A 194 3.82 6.88 0.52
CA ASN A 194 3.20 5.68 -0.04
C ASN A 194 2.44 5.96 -1.33
N ASP A 195 2.34 5.00 -2.24
CA ASP A 195 1.36 5.08 -3.34
C ASP A 195 -0.08 5.20 -2.80
N GLU A 196 -0.96 5.89 -3.53
CA GLU A 196 -2.39 6.00 -3.19
C GLU A 196 -3.26 5.02 -3.99
N ALA A 197 -2.74 4.41 -5.07
CA ALA A 197 -3.50 3.55 -5.97
C ALA A 197 -3.53 2.07 -5.55
N VAL A 198 -2.38 1.42 -5.33
CA VAL A 198 -2.27 -0.04 -5.11
C VAL A 198 -1.96 -0.47 -3.66
N SER A 199 -1.63 0.48 -2.79
CA SER A 199 -1.48 0.26 -1.34
C SER A 199 -2.82 0.05 -0.64
N HIS A 200 -2.81 -0.80 0.40
CA HIS A 200 -3.98 -1.05 1.24
C HIS A 200 -4.01 -0.14 2.46
N TYR A 201 -5.18 0.41 2.81
CA TYR A 201 -5.34 1.41 3.86
C TYR A 201 -4.76 0.97 5.22
N ALA A 202 -4.84 -0.32 5.57
CA ALA A 202 -4.23 -0.85 6.80
C ALA A 202 -2.70 -0.68 6.80
N ALA A 203 -2.03 -0.96 5.68
CA ALA A 203 -0.58 -0.82 5.55
C ALA A 203 -0.15 0.66 5.48
N MET A 204 -0.98 1.53 4.90
CA MET A 204 -0.81 2.98 4.96
C MET A 204 -0.89 3.48 6.42
N ILE A 205 -1.87 3.01 7.20
CA ILE A 205 -2.00 3.35 8.63
C ILE A 205 -0.80 2.82 9.43
N ASP A 206 -0.36 1.59 9.19
CA ASP A 206 0.80 1.01 9.89
C ASP A 206 2.09 1.80 9.60
N GLN A 207 2.35 2.17 8.35
CA GLN A 207 3.56 2.91 7.97
C GLN A 207 3.53 4.38 8.44
N CYS A 208 2.36 5.02 8.47
CA CYS A 208 2.17 6.29 9.18
C CYS A 208 2.39 6.15 10.69
N THR A 209 1.89 5.08 11.31
CA THR A 209 2.08 4.81 12.76
C THR A 209 3.55 4.69 13.11
N LEU A 210 4.33 3.99 12.29
CA LEU A 210 5.78 3.83 12.48
C LEU A 210 6.50 5.20 12.44
N GLY A 211 6.19 6.04 11.46
CA GLY A 211 6.73 7.40 11.34
C GLY A 211 6.32 8.30 12.51
N PHE A 212 5.03 8.34 12.86
CA PHE A 212 4.51 9.20 13.94
C PHE A 212 5.01 8.80 15.33
N ARG A 213 5.23 7.50 15.58
CA ARG A 213 5.89 7.04 16.82
C ARG A 213 7.31 7.56 16.90
N PHE A 214 8.10 7.45 15.83
CA PHE A 214 9.46 8.01 15.79
C PHE A 214 9.46 9.54 16.00
N ILE A 215 8.55 10.27 15.34
CA ILE A 215 8.39 11.72 15.53
C ILE A 215 8.08 12.04 17.00
N LYS A 216 7.09 11.37 17.60
CA LYS A 216 6.67 11.59 18.99
C LYS A 216 7.80 11.31 19.98
N ASP A 217 8.46 10.16 19.84
CA ASP A 217 9.39 9.63 20.84
C ASP A 217 10.78 10.29 20.74
N GLU A 218 11.24 10.66 19.54
CA GLU A 218 12.60 11.18 19.30
C GLU A 218 12.66 12.67 18.90
N LEU A 219 11.73 13.13 18.05
CA LEU A 219 11.73 14.48 17.45
C LEU A 219 10.85 15.50 18.20
N ARG A 220 9.93 15.02 19.05
CA ARG A 220 9.04 15.79 19.95
C ARG A 220 7.92 16.58 19.25
N THR A 221 7.05 17.17 20.07
CA THR A 221 5.72 17.72 19.71
C THR A 221 5.74 18.79 18.61
N CYS A 222 6.78 19.61 18.53
CA CYS A 222 6.87 20.68 17.52
C CYS A 222 7.20 20.17 16.10
N SER A 223 7.47 18.87 15.97
CA SER A 223 7.74 18.16 14.72
C SER A 223 6.52 17.39 14.20
N GLN A 224 5.32 17.61 14.77
CA GLN A 224 4.09 17.00 14.28
C GLN A 224 3.68 17.62 12.93
N PRO A 225 3.51 16.82 11.86
CA PRO A 225 3.15 17.34 10.54
C PRO A 225 1.77 18.00 10.54
N ALA A 226 1.65 19.15 9.89
CA ALA A 226 0.37 19.78 9.56
C ALA A 226 -0.04 19.57 8.09
N VAL A 227 0.91 19.22 7.22
CA VAL A 227 0.72 19.14 5.77
C VAL A 227 1.15 17.77 5.25
N ALA A 228 0.23 17.07 4.59
CA ALA A 228 0.53 15.87 3.82
C ALA A 228 1.25 16.28 2.53
N TRP A 229 2.40 15.68 2.27
CA TRP A 229 3.35 16.13 1.25
C TRP A 229 3.51 15.05 0.19
N GLN A 230 2.50 14.94 -0.67
CA GLN A 230 2.36 13.86 -1.65
C GLN A 230 2.76 14.36 -3.03
N LEU A 231 4.04 14.66 -3.22
CA LEU A 231 4.49 15.38 -4.41
C LEU A 231 4.46 14.56 -5.70
N ASP A 232 4.94 13.31 -5.63
CA ASP A 232 5.29 12.50 -6.80
C ASP A 232 4.34 11.31 -7.08
N LEU A 233 3.13 11.32 -6.53
CA LEU A 233 2.25 10.16 -6.58
C LEU A 233 1.39 10.16 -7.85
N PHE A 234 1.10 8.98 -8.38
CA PHE A 234 0.60 8.82 -9.74
C PHE A 234 -0.93 8.94 -9.82
N GLY A 235 -1.45 10.04 -9.26
CA GLY A 235 -2.86 10.26 -8.93
C GLY A 235 -3.11 10.11 -7.43
N HIS A 236 -4.18 10.73 -6.94
CA HIS A 236 -4.51 10.80 -5.51
C HIS A 236 -5.88 10.18 -5.21
N GLY A 237 -5.94 9.28 -4.23
CA GLY A 237 -7.11 8.51 -3.83
C GLY A 237 -7.86 9.15 -2.67
N ARG A 238 -9.20 9.05 -2.66
CA ARG A 238 -10.02 9.67 -1.61
C ARG A 238 -9.73 9.10 -0.21
N GLU A 239 -9.57 7.77 -0.10
CA GLU A 239 -9.47 7.09 1.19
C GLU A 239 -8.26 7.53 2.04
N ILE A 240 -7.05 7.52 1.49
CA ILE A 240 -5.84 7.91 2.24
C ILE A 240 -5.86 9.40 2.64
N ASN A 241 -6.49 10.25 1.82
CA ASN A 241 -6.70 11.65 2.15
C ASN A 241 -7.76 11.85 3.23
N SER A 242 -8.79 10.97 3.27
CA SER A 242 -9.68 10.87 4.43
C SER A 242 -8.88 10.53 5.70
N LEU A 243 -7.95 9.58 5.60
CA LEU A 243 -7.12 9.17 6.73
C LEU A 243 -6.21 10.31 7.21
N PHE A 244 -5.64 11.13 6.31
CA PHE A 244 -4.89 12.33 6.72
C PHE A 244 -5.77 13.33 7.49
N ALA A 245 -7.00 13.62 7.05
CA ALA A 245 -7.93 14.44 7.84
C ALA A 245 -8.24 13.80 9.21
N HIS A 246 -8.45 12.48 9.26
CA HIS A 246 -8.66 11.76 10.52
C HIS A 246 -7.44 11.73 11.44
N MET A 247 -6.22 11.78 10.90
CA MET A 247 -4.94 11.88 11.60
C MET A 247 -4.62 13.31 12.08
N GLY A 248 -5.39 14.31 11.67
CA GLY A 248 -5.25 15.71 12.11
C GLY A 248 -4.34 16.56 11.23
N TYR A 249 -4.23 16.25 9.94
CA TYR A 249 -3.63 17.14 8.96
C TYR A 249 -4.61 18.23 8.54
N ASP A 250 -4.10 19.44 8.34
CA ASP A 250 -4.89 20.60 7.90
C ASP A 250 -4.91 20.73 6.37
N ALA A 251 -3.90 20.19 5.68
CA ALA A 251 -3.78 20.26 4.22
C ALA A 251 -3.03 19.10 3.57
N ILE A 252 -3.20 18.97 2.25
CA ILE A 252 -2.33 18.23 1.34
C ILE A 252 -1.77 19.15 0.24
N LEU A 253 -0.50 18.94 -0.13
CA LEU A 253 0.14 19.54 -1.30
C LEU A 253 0.64 18.45 -2.25
N PHE A 254 0.33 18.58 -3.54
CA PHE A 254 0.74 17.63 -4.58
C PHE A 254 0.96 18.29 -5.95
N GLY A 255 1.72 17.61 -6.83
CA GLY A 255 1.99 18.09 -8.18
C GLY A 255 1.14 17.44 -9.29
N ARG A 256 0.79 16.15 -9.13
CA ARG A 256 0.27 15.30 -10.22
C ARG A 256 -1.25 15.15 -10.17
N LEU A 257 -1.91 15.49 -11.27
CA LEU A 257 -3.30 15.14 -11.58
C LEU A 257 -3.48 15.10 -13.11
N ASP A 258 -4.66 14.71 -13.59
CA ASP A 258 -4.95 14.72 -15.03
C ASP A 258 -4.65 16.09 -15.67
N TYR A 259 -3.98 16.07 -16.81
CA TYR A 259 -3.51 17.29 -17.49
C TYR A 259 -4.66 18.22 -17.90
N GLN A 260 -5.85 17.71 -18.19
CA GLN A 260 -7.03 18.52 -18.54
C GLN A 260 -7.60 19.20 -17.30
N GLU A 261 -7.67 18.50 -16.16
CA GLU A 261 -8.05 19.12 -14.88
C GLU A 261 -7.00 20.17 -14.46
N LYS A 262 -5.70 19.88 -14.65
CA LYS A 262 -4.61 20.82 -14.37
C LYS A 262 -4.73 22.09 -15.22
N GLU A 263 -4.99 21.95 -16.52
CA GLU A 263 -5.17 23.07 -17.45
C GLU A 263 -6.40 23.91 -17.07
N GLN A 264 -7.56 23.29 -16.89
CA GLN A 264 -8.79 23.98 -16.51
C GLN A 264 -8.60 24.76 -15.21
N ARG A 265 -8.08 24.12 -14.15
CA ARG A 265 -7.82 24.77 -12.86
C ARG A 265 -6.80 25.89 -12.93
N THR A 266 -5.81 25.79 -13.82
CA THR A 266 -4.82 26.85 -14.04
C THR A 266 -5.46 28.08 -14.68
N ASN A 267 -6.38 27.87 -15.63
CA ASN A 267 -7.11 28.94 -16.31
C ASN A 267 -8.17 29.60 -15.40
N GLU A 268 -8.84 28.79 -14.57
CA GLU A 268 -9.87 29.21 -13.62
C GLU A 268 -9.32 29.71 -12.26
N LYS A 269 -8.00 29.61 -12.05
CA LYS A 269 -7.28 29.93 -10.79
C LYS A 269 -7.69 29.07 -9.58
N THR A 270 -8.28 27.90 -9.83
CA THR A 270 -8.79 26.95 -8.82
C THR A 270 -7.78 25.85 -8.46
N LEU A 271 -6.47 26.17 -8.54
CA LEU A 271 -5.36 25.32 -8.08
C LEU A 271 -5.22 25.24 -6.55
N GLN A 272 -5.86 26.15 -5.83
CA GLN A 272 -6.03 26.13 -4.37
C GLN A 272 -7.53 25.90 -4.08
N MET A 273 -7.83 24.90 -3.28
CA MET A 273 -9.19 24.39 -3.08
C MET A 273 -9.35 23.73 -1.72
N VAL A 274 -10.58 23.38 -1.34
CA VAL A 274 -10.86 22.47 -0.23
C VAL A 274 -11.42 21.16 -0.80
N TRP A 275 -10.76 20.06 -0.49
CA TRP A 275 -11.15 18.71 -0.93
C TRP A 275 -12.00 18.06 0.15
N LYS A 276 -13.21 17.63 -0.21
CA LYS A 276 -14.07 16.77 0.60
C LYS A 276 -13.59 15.33 0.50
N VAL A 277 -12.89 14.89 1.52
CA VAL A 277 -12.21 13.58 1.58
C VAL A 277 -13.02 12.52 2.30
N ASP A 278 -13.92 12.91 3.19
CA ASP A 278 -14.88 12.04 3.87
C ASP A 278 -16.22 12.76 3.96
N GLU A 279 -17.27 12.24 3.30
CA GLU A 279 -18.60 12.85 3.37
C GLU A 279 -19.43 12.40 4.59
N ASN A 280 -18.94 11.39 5.33
CA ASN A 280 -19.63 10.74 6.43
C ASN A 280 -18.99 11.03 7.80
N ALA A 281 -17.78 11.59 7.83
CA ALA A 281 -17.11 12.08 9.03
C ALA A 281 -17.84 13.25 9.71
N PRO A 282 -17.53 13.56 10.98
CA PRO A 282 -17.82 14.87 11.57
C PRO A 282 -17.16 15.99 10.75
N GLU A 283 -17.81 17.15 10.65
CA GLU A 283 -17.40 18.29 9.81
C GLU A 283 -15.90 18.65 9.91
N SER A 284 -15.34 18.63 11.12
CA SER A 284 -13.91 18.90 11.39
C SER A 284 -12.92 17.91 10.78
N LYS A 285 -13.40 16.85 10.12
CA LYS A 285 -12.60 15.80 9.45
C LYS A 285 -13.08 15.48 8.04
N GLN A 286 -14.10 16.17 7.53
CA GLN A 286 -14.61 15.95 6.16
C GLN A 286 -13.69 16.53 5.08
N TRP A 287 -12.83 17.49 5.46
CA TRP A 287 -12.19 18.43 4.55
C TRP A 287 -10.66 18.46 4.74
N LEU A 288 -9.92 18.62 3.64
CA LEU A 288 -8.53 19.07 3.64
C LEU A 288 -8.38 20.30 2.75
N PHE A 289 -7.62 21.30 3.17
CA PHE A 289 -7.12 22.27 2.21
C PHE A 289 -6.19 21.57 1.21
N THR A 290 -6.32 21.85 -0.08
CA THR A 290 -5.50 21.22 -1.12
C THR A 290 -4.88 22.29 -2.01
N GLY A 291 -3.55 22.28 -2.11
CA GLY A 291 -2.79 23.14 -2.99
C GLY A 291 -2.07 22.33 -4.08
N ILE A 292 -2.48 22.50 -5.32
CA ILE A 292 -1.83 21.89 -6.47
C ILE A 292 -0.64 22.76 -6.89
N LEU A 293 0.56 22.20 -6.81
CA LEU A 293 1.81 22.88 -7.13
C LEU A 293 1.90 23.23 -8.62
N PRO A 294 2.46 24.39 -9.00
CA PRO A 294 2.37 24.89 -10.38
C PRO A 294 3.26 24.12 -11.37
N ASN A 295 4.42 23.65 -10.92
CA ASN A 295 5.53 23.16 -11.75
C ASN A 295 5.95 21.74 -11.33
N LEU A 296 4.97 20.86 -11.07
CA LEU A 296 5.15 19.65 -10.26
C LEU A 296 5.83 20.04 -8.93
N TYR A 297 6.92 19.38 -8.56
CA TYR A 297 7.69 19.62 -7.35
C TYR A 297 9.09 20.21 -7.59
N HIS A 298 9.33 20.70 -8.81
CA HIS A 298 10.59 21.33 -9.20
C HIS A 298 10.54 22.86 -9.09
N PRO A 299 11.70 23.54 -8.98
CA PRO A 299 11.79 24.96 -9.22
C PRO A 299 11.37 25.33 -10.65
N PRO A 300 10.99 26.60 -10.90
CA PRO A 300 10.75 27.09 -12.24
C PRO A 300 11.90 26.83 -13.20
N GLU A 301 11.59 26.36 -14.41
CA GLU A 301 12.60 26.03 -15.43
C GLU A 301 13.44 27.25 -15.84
N THR A 302 12.90 28.47 -15.70
CA THR A 302 13.61 29.73 -15.94
C THR A 302 14.84 29.91 -15.03
N LEU A 303 14.84 29.31 -13.84
CA LEU A 303 16.00 29.33 -12.94
C LEU A 303 17.15 28.42 -13.44
N GLY A 304 16.91 27.55 -14.43
CA GLY A 304 17.95 26.71 -15.05
C GLY A 304 18.42 25.56 -14.17
N LEU A 305 17.59 25.12 -13.22
CA LEU A 305 17.96 24.16 -12.17
C LEU A 305 17.67 22.68 -12.55
N LYS A 306 17.03 22.40 -13.68
CA LYS A 306 16.85 21.01 -14.16
C LYS A 306 18.16 20.47 -14.75
N SER A 307 18.52 19.26 -14.30
CA SER A 307 19.68 18.41 -14.65
C SER A 307 21.07 18.92 -14.27
N ASP A 308 21.87 18.01 -13.65
CA ASP A 308 23.35 17.81 -13.62
C ASP A 308 24.35 19.00 -13.54
N VAL A 309 23.86 20.24 -13.56
CA VAL A 309 24.62 21.47 -13.85
C VAL A 309 24.44 22.49 -12.71
N VAL A 310 23.52 22.22 -11.77
CA VAL A 310 23.14 23.12 -10.66
C VAL A 310 24.35 23.55 -9.81
N GLY A 311 25.33 22.66 -9.64
CA GLY A 311 26.58 22.98 -8.94
C GLY A 311 27.55 23.89 -9.72
N SER A 312 27.19 24.46 -10.88
CA SER A 312 28.10 25.28 -11.71
C SER A 312 27.59 26.68 -12.05
N LEU A 313 26.27 26.90 -12.07
CA LEU A 313 25.65 28.15 -12.52
C LEU A 313 25.84 29.34 -11.58
N LEU A 314 26.29 29.07 -10.35
CA LEU A 314 26.67 30.05 -9.33
C LEU A 314 27.97 29.62 -8.63
N ARG A 315 29.01 29.23 -9.41
CA ARG A 315 30.41 29.31 -8.95
C ARG A 315 31.06 30.62 -9.40
N PRO A 316 30.70 31.77 -8.83
CA PRO A 316 31.39 33.01 -9.12
C PRO A 316 32.85 32.91 -8.64
N SER A 317 33.79 33.44 -9.42
CA SER A 317 35.21 33.48 -9.04
C SER A 317 35.51 34.53 -7.97
N ASP A 318 34.56 35.44 -7.73
CA ASP A 318 34.69 36.66 -6.94
C ASP A 318 33.30 37.17 -6.51
N VAL A 319 33.26 38.26 -5.73
CA VAL A 319 32.01 38.84 -5.21
C VAL A 319 31.20 39.56 -6.30
N GLU A 320 31.85 40.05 -7.35
CA GLU A 320 31.21 40.86 -8.41
C GLU A 320 30.39 39.98 -9.34
N THR A 321 30.97 38.88 -9.82
CA THR A 321 30.27 37.84 -10.59
C THR A 321 29.12 37.17 -9.80
N MET A 322 29.19 37.15 -8.47
CA MET A 322 28.09 36.70 -7.61
C MET A 322 26.89 37.65 -7.66
N GLN A 323 27.12 38.96 -7.58
CA GLN A 323 26.07 39.99 -7.60
C GLN A 323 25.41 40.11 -8.98
N GLU A 324 26.19 40.01 -10.06
CA GLU A 324 25.65 39.96 -11.42
C GLU A 324 24.75 38.73 -11.63
N SER A 325 25.23 37.55 -11.20
CA SER A 325 24.47 36.30 -11.30
C SER A 325 23.18 36.37 -10.48
N ALA A 326 23.25 36.81 -9.22
CA ALA A 326 22.07 37.00 -8.36
C ALA A 326 21.05 37.97 -9.00
N SER A 327 21.51 39.03 -9.67
CA SER A 327 20.65 39.97 -10.39
C SER A 327 19.95 39.34 -11.61
N ILE A 328 20.64 38.44 -12.32
CA ILE A 328 20.06 37.68 -13.44
C ILE A 328 18.98 36.71 -12.93
N TYR A 329 19.28 35.87 -11.94
CA TYR A 329 18.31 34.89 -11.42
C TYR A 329 17.12 35.56 -10.73
N SER A 330 17.35 36.68 -10.02
CA SER A 330 16.27 37.49 -9.44
C SER A 330 15.30 38.00 -10.50
N ARG A 331 15.80 38.47 -11.66
CA ARG A 331 14.95 38.89 -12.78
C ARG A 331 14.14 37.73 -13.35
N ARG A 332 14.76 36.57 -13.57
CA ARG A 332 14.06 35.36 -14.08
C ARG A 332 13.01 34.83 -13.10
N LEU A 333 13.26 34.95 -11.79
CA LEU A 333 12.27 34.60 -10.77
C LEU A 333 11.09 35.57 -10.80
N LEU A 334 11.33 36.88 -10.91
CA LEU A 334 10.26 37.89 -11.07
C LEU A 334 9.42 37.64 -12.32
N GLU A 335 10.04 37.37 -13.47
CA GLU A 335 9.35 37.02 -14.72
C GLU A 335 8.49 35.76 -14.59
N GLU A 336 8.89 34.79 -13.76
CA GLU A 336 8.04 33.63 -13.47
C GLU A 336 6.93 33.96 -12.46
N LEU A 337 7.23 34.71 -11.40
CA LEU A 337 6.24 35.10 -10.39
C LEU A 337 5.09 35.91 -10.99
N GLU A 338 5.36 36.72 -12.02
CA GLU A 338 4.32 37.42 -12.78
C GLU A 338 3.39 36.44 -13.51
N LYS A 339 3.93 35.38 -14.14
CA LYS A 339 3.12 34.33 -14.79
C LYS A 339 2.42 33.43 -13.77
N GLN A 340 3.08 33.11 -12.67
CA GLN A 340 2.55 32.23 -11.63
C GLN A 340 1.42 32.91 -10.86
N GLN A 341 1.52 34.20 -10.56
CA GLN A 341 0.44 34.95 -9.91
C GLN A 341 -0.86 34.92 -10.73
N LEU A 342 -0.79 34.91 -12.06
CA LEU A 342 -2.00 34.83 -12.89
C LEU A 342 -2.80 33.52 -12.70
N LYS A 343 -2.18 32.48 -12.12
CA LYS A 343 -2.75 31.13 -11.88
C LYS A 343 -3.37 30.96 -10.48
N TYR A 344 -3.25 31.96 -9.60
CA TYR A 344 -3.72 31.90 -8.20
C TYR A 344 -4.43 33.21 -7.83
N GLU A 345 -5.38 33.15 -6.90
CA GLU A 345 -6.01 34.37 -6.34
C GLU A 345 -5.34 34.87 -5.06
N SER A 346 -4.54 34.02 -4.43
CA SER A 346 -3.84 34.26 -3.16
C SER A 346 -2.79 35.36 -3.25
N LYS A 347 -2.64 36.15 -2.18
CA LYS A 347 -1.47 37.02 -1.99
C LYS A 347 -0.25 36.23 -1.53
N ASN A 348 -0.43 35.00 -1.06
CA ASN A 348 0.64 34.09 -0.67
C ASN A 348 0.88 33.04 -1.77
N ILE A 349 2.08 33.00 -2.33
CA ILE A 349 2.47 32.12 -3.44
C ILE A 349 3.68 31.27 -3.02
N ALA A 350 3.63 29.96 -3.25
CA ALA A 350 4.76 29.06 -3.01
C ALA A 350 5.69 28.95 -4.22
N VAL A 351 7.00 29.07 -3.97
CA VAL A 351 8.06 28.68 -4.91
C VAL A 351 8.74 27.46 -4.31
N ILE A 352 8.51 26.30 -4.92
CA ILE A 352 9.17 25.05 -4.53
C ILE A 352 10.59 25.10 -5.05
N TYR A 353 11.57 24.87 -4.18
CA TYR A 353 12.99 24.94 -4.52
C TYR A 353 13.66 23.64 -4.08
N GLY A 354 13.73 22.68 -5.00
CA GLY A 354 14.15 21.32 -4.74
C GLY A 354 13.73 20.36 -5.84
N GLY A 355 14.19 19.13 -5.75
CA GLY A 355 13.91 18.04 -6.70
C GLY A 355 14.50 16.73 -6.18
N ASP A 356 14.52 15.71 -7.05
CA ASP A 356 15.04 14.38 -6.74
C ASP A 356 16.49 14.47 -6.29
N PHE A 357 16.74 14.13 -5.02
CA PHE A 357 18.06 14.09 -4.40
C PHE A 357 18.90 15.38 -4.53
N GLU A 358 18.27 16.54 -4.65
CA GLU A 358 18.94 17.85 -4.60
C GLU A 358 19.52 18.14 -3.19
N TYR A 359 20.28 19.24 -3.07
CA TYR A 359 20.96 19.68 -1.84
C TYR A 359 22.19 18.87 -1.37
N GLU A 360 22.84 18.08 -2.24
CA GLU A 360 24.19 17.55 -1.92
C GLU A 360 25.18 18.69 -1.61
N ASP A 361 25.13 19.79 -2.36
CA ASP A 361 25.83 21.04 -2.06
C ASP A 361 24.84 22.07 -1.49
N ALA A 362 24.30 21.78 -0.31
CA ALA A 362 23.30 22.63 0.33
C ALA A 362 23.79 24.09 0.53
N THR A 363 25.08 24.28 0.84
CA THR A 363 25.68 25.61 1.02
C THR A 363 25.51 26.46 -0.25
N GLN A 364 25.81 25.91 -1.44
CA GLN A 364 25.59 26.61 -2.70
C GLN A 364 24.10 26.95 -2.92
N TYR A 365 23.19 26.01 -2.70
CA TYR A 365 21.75 26.24 -2.86
C TYR A 365 21.26 27.38 -1.97
N PHE A 366 21.61 27.36 -0.69
CA PHE A 366 21.19 28.39 0.26
C PHE A 366 21.85 29.75 -0.01
N GLN A 367 23.13 29.81 -0.44
CA GLN A 367 23.77 31.07 -0.85
C GLN A 367 23.05 31.71 -2.04
N ASN A 368 22.62 30.90 -3.02
CA ASN A 368 21.88 31.37 -4.19
C ASN A 368 20.53 31.99 -3.78
N ILE A 369 19.81 31.31 -2.87
CA ILE A 369 18.51 31.77 -2.37
C ILE A 369 18.66 33.01 -1.47
N ASP A 370 19.66 33.04 -0.58
CA ASP A 370 19.99 34.20 0.26
C ASP A 370 20.25 35.45 -0.61
N ALA A 371 21.01 35.28 -1.71
CA ALA A 371 21.28 36.35 -2.66
C ALA A 371 20.01 36.80 -3.40
N MET A 372 19.17 35.88 -3.91
CA MET A 372 17.91 36.23 -4.57
C MET A 372 16.92 36.93 -3.65
N ILE A 373 16.74 36.44 -2.41
CA ILE A 373 15.90 37.06 -1.39
C ILE A 373 16.37 38.50 -1.11
N THR A 374 17.68 38.68 -0.92
CA THR A 374 18.29 39.99 -0.64
C THR A 374 18.15 40.94 -1.83
N THR A 375 18.38 40.46 -3.06
CA THR A 375 18.23 41.27 -4.27
C THR A 375 16.79 41.69 -4.46
N ILE A 376 15.82 40.76 -4.50
CA ILE A 376 14.42 41.06 -4.82
C ILE A 376 13.78 41.99 -3.79
N ASN A 377 13.97 41.75 -2.49
CA ASN A 377 13.40 42.59 -1.44
C ASN A 377 13.97 44.03 -1.42
N ASN A 378 15.15 44.24 -2.01
CA ASN A 378 15.80 45.55 -2.12
C ASN A 378 15.60 46.23 -3.49
N ILE A 379 14.91 45.59 -4.45
CA ILE A 379 14.57 46.25 -5.72
C ILE A 379 13.62 47.42 -5.46
N THR A 380 14.05 48.60 -5.89
CA THR A 380 13.20 49.77 -6.09
C THR A 380 13.06 50.07 -7.57
N ASN A 381 11.85 50.35 -8.05
CA ASN A 381 11.61 50.74 -9.44
C ASN A 381 12.14 52.18 -9.73
N LYS A 382 12.04 52.64 -10.98
CA LYS A 382 12.50 53.99 -11.37
C LYS A 382 11.71 55.16 -10.73
N ALA A 383 10.54 54.89 -10.15
CA ALA A 383 9.74 55.87 -9.40
C ALA A 383 10.05 55.88 -7.89
N GLY A 384 10.83 54.91 -7.39
CA GLY A 384 11.19 54.75 -5.98
C GLY A 384 10.36 53.71 -5.22
N ASP A 385 9.36 53.10 -5.85
CA ASP A 385 8.52 52.08 -5.19
C ASP A 385 9.30 50.78 -5.00
N LYS A 386 9.10 50.11 -3.86
CA LYS A 386 9.66 48.77 -3.60
C LYS A 386 9.03 47.71 -4.50
N SER A 387 9.71 46.58 -4.63
CA SER A 387 9.19 45.36 -5.25
C SER A 387 7.76 45.03 -4.77
N ARG A 388 6.89 44.67 -5.72
CA ARG A 388 5.53 44.13 -5.47
C ARG A 388 5.53 42.73 -4.81
N TYR A 389 6.71 42.15 -4.61
CA TYR A 389 6.93 40.84 -3.99
C TYR A 389 7.81 40.98 -2.76
N HIS A 390 7.37 40.39 -1.65
CA HIS A 390 8.20 40.09 -0.49
C HIS A 390 8.60 38.61 -0.55
N VAL A 391 9.89 38.31 -0.65
CA VAL A 391 10.40 36.94 -0.78
C VAL A 391 11.06 36.50 0.52
N HIS A 392 10.73 35.31 1.02
CA HIS A 392 11.30 34.76 2.26
C HIS A 392 11.34 33.23 2.25
N TYR A 393 12.27 32.66 3.02
CA TYR A 393 12.24 31.23 3.33
C TYR A 393 10.95 30.88 4.08
N SER A 394 10.30 29.81 3.66
CA SER A 394 9.09 29.28 4.26
C SER A 394 9.17 27.76 4.34
N THR A 395 8.16 27.19 4.96
CA THR A 395 7.87 25.76 4.97
C THR A 395 6.42 25.56 4.50
N PRO A 396 5.98 24.31 4.21
CA PRO A 396 4.59 24.00 3.87
C PRO A 396 3.63 24.42 4.98
N THR A 397 3.97 24.13 6.24
CA THR A 397 3.18 24.53 7.41
C THR A 397 3.03 26.06 7.49
N CYS A 398 4.10 26.81 7.27
CA CYS A 398 4.03 28.28 7.27
C CYS A 398 3.34 28.89 6.05
N PHE A 399 3.36 28.21 4.90
CA PHE A 399 2.58 28.62 3.73
C PHE A 399 1.07 28.44 3.99
N LEU A 400 0.66 27.29 4.55
CA LEU A 400 -0.73 27.04 4.94
C LEU A 400 -1.22 28.06 5.99
N HIS A 401 -0.37 28.39 6.98
CA HIS A 401 -0.69 29.41 7.98
C HIS A 401 -0.89 30.81 7.40
N ALA A 402 -0.21 31.12 6.31
CA ALA A 402 -0.39 32.39 5.62
C ALA A 402 -1.71 32.42 4.84
N LEU A 403 -2.05 31.31 4.15
CA LEU A 403 -3.33 31.15 3.45
C LEU A 403 -4.53 31.22 4.41
N SER A 404 -4.45 30.61 5.60
CA SER A 404 -5.54 30.66 6.58
C SER A 404 -5.84 32.07 7.11
N LYS A 405 -4.89 32.99 7.02
CA LYS A 405 -5.07 34.41 7.40
C LYS A 405 -5.78 35.25 6.33
N GLU A 406 -5.87 34.79 5.09
CA GLU A 406 -6.52 35.56 4.01
C GLU A 406 -8.06 35.66 4.17
N LYS A 407 -8.68 34.82 5.02
CA LYS A 407 -10.14 34.76 5.24
C LYS A 407 -10.95 34.70 3.93
N ARG A 408 -10.47 33.91 2.97
CA ARG A 408 -11.07 33.68 1.65
C ARG A 408 -11.88 32.37 1.62
N SER A 409 -12.97 32.38 0.86
CA SER A 409 -13.68 31.17 0.40
C SER A 409 -12.91 30.45 -0.71
N TRP A 410 -12.69 29.15 -0.56
CA TRP A 410 -12.00 28.31 -1.55
C TRP A 410 -12.99 27.48 -2.37
N PRO A 411 -12.69 27.16 -3.65
CA PRO A 411 -13.50 26.23 -4.43
C PRO A 411 -13.48 24.83 -3.81
N VAL A 412 -14.58 24.10 -3.93
CA VAL A 412 -14.72 22.73 -3.40
C VAL A 412 -14.41 21.69 -4.49
N ARG A 413 -13.76 20.59 -4.12
CA ARG A 413 -13.61 19.37 -4.94
C ARG A 413 -14.11 18.17 -4.14
N GLU A 414 -14.88 17.29 -4.79
CA GLU A 414 -15.33 15.99 -4.26
C GLU A 414 -14.78 14.87 -5.15
N GLY A 415 -14.81 13.61 -4.70
CA GLY A 415 -14.30 12.46 -5.45
C GLY A 415 -12.78 12.25 -5.25
N ASP A 416 -12.10 11.69 -6.25
CA ASP A 416 -10.64 11.48 -6.25
C ASP A 416 -9.96 12.05 -7.52
N PHE A 417 -8.63 11.96 -7.59
CA PHE A 417 -7.82 12.40 -8.73
C PHE A 417 -7.31 11.20 -9.56
N MET A 418 -8.17 10.18 -9.72
CA MET A 418 -7.87 8.97 -10.49
C MET A 418 -8.68 8.93 -11.80
N SER A 419 -8.16 8.38 -12.89
CA SER A 419 -6.80 7.89 -13.10
C SER A 419 -5.91 8.97 -13.73
N TYR A 420 -4.65 9.06 -13.30
CA TYR A 420 -3.70 10.08 -13.74
C TYR A 420 -3.26 9.92 -15.21
N ALA A 421 -3.27 11.04 -15.95
CA ALA A 421 -2.57 11.18 -17.22
C ALA A 421 -1.87 12.54 -17.30
N HIS A 422 -0.59 12.56 -17.67
CA HIS A 422 0.19 13.80 -17.80
C HIS A 422 0.07 14.47 -19.18
N ARG A 423 -0.54 13.77 -20.15
CA ARG A 423 -0.85 14.22 -21.51
C ARG A 423 -1.78 13.21 -22.20
N ALA A 424 -2.36 13.60 -23.33
CA ALA A 424 -3.07 12.68 -24.21
C ALA A 424 -2.23 11.43 -24.54
N HIS A 425 -2.88 10.28 -24.60
CA HIS A 425 -2.27 8.97 -24.86
C HIS A 425 -1.30 8.45 -23.79
N ALA A 426 -1.29 9.02 -22.57
CA ALA A 426 -0.35 8.67 -21.51
C ALA A 426 -1.03 8.50 -20.14
N PHE A 427 -1.99 7.58 -20.05
CA PHE A 427 -2.63 7.17 -18.79
C PHE A 427 -1.71 6.25 -17.99
N TRP A 428 -1.47 6.59 -16.71
CA TRP A 428 -0.61 5.84 -15.80
C TRP A 428 -1.43 4.74 -15.11
N THR A 429 -2.09 3.90 -15.91
CA THR A 429 -2.97 2.82 -15.43
C THR A 429 -2.33 1.44 -15.58
N GLY A 430 -1.11 1.37 -16.11
CA GLY A 430 -0.34 0.14 -16.24
C GLY A 430 0.29 -0.33 -14.93
N PHE A 431 0.74 0.60 -14.08
CA PHE A 431 1.36 0.25 -12.79
C PHE A 431 0.39 -0.41 -11.79
N TYR A 432 -0.92 -0.24 -12.01
CA TYR A 432 -1.96 -0.93 -11.25
C TYR A 432 -1.78 -2.46 -11.30
N THR A 433 -1.25 -3.01 -12.42
CA THR A 433 -0.92 -4.44 -12.57
C THR A 433 0.58 -4.73 -12.71
N SER A 434 1.45 -3.75 -13.00
CA SER A 434 2.90 -3.98 -13.13
C SER A 434 3.48 -4.75 -11.93
N ARG A 435 4.28 -5.78 -12.21
CA ARG A 435 4.88 -6.68 -11.19
C ARG A 435 3.84 -7.32 -10.26
N PRO A 436 2.86 -8.09 -10.78
CA PRO A 436 1.77 -8.65 -9.96
C PRO A 436 2.24 -9.72 -8.96
N GLY A 437 3.51 -10.13 -9.01
CA GLY A 437 4.14 -10.98 -7.99
C GLY A 437 4.39 -10.25 -6.67
N ILE A 438 5.04 -9.07 -6.69
CA ILE A 438 5.37 -8.32 -5.46
C ILE A 438 4.10 -7.82 -4.76
N LYS A 439 3.08 -7.40 -5.54
CA LYS A 439 1.76 -6.99 -5.03
C LYS A 439 1.02 -8.09 -4.26
N PHE A 440 1.25 -9.37 -4.56
CA PHE A 440 0.70 -10.49 -3.81
C PHE A 440 1.56 -10.87 -2.60
N TYR A 441 2.89 -10.78 -2.74
CA TYR A 441 3.81 -11.08 -1.65
C TYR A 441 3.68 -10.04 -0.53
N GLU A 442 3.43 -8.77 -0.85
CA GLU A 442 3.13 -7.72 0.12
C GLU A 442 1.88 -8.05 0.96
N ARG A 443 0.77 -8.45 0.32
CA ARG A 443 -0.45 -8.85 1.04
C ARG A 443 -0.21 -10.05 1.96
N SER A 444 0.59 -11.01 1.49
CA SER A 444 0.93 -12.21 2.25
C SER A 444 1.82 -11.89 3.46
N LEU A 445 2.77 -10.98 3.29
CA LEU A 445 3.64 -10.48 4.36
C LEU A 445 2.87 -9.60 5.36
N GLY A 446 1.91 -8.81 4.90
CA GLY A 446 0.99 -8.04 5.75
C GLY A 446 0.12 -8.94 6.63
N ALA A 447 -0.43 -10.04 6.10
CA ALA A 447 -1.16 -11.03 6.87
C ALA A 447 -0.27 -11.72 7.93
N LEU A 448 0.99 -12.03 7.60
CA LEU A 448 1.97 -12.53 8.57
C LEU A 448 2.27 -11.50 9.65
N TYR A 449 2.51 -10.23 9.29
CA TYR A 449 2.80 -9.17 10.25
C TYR A 449 1.64 -8.94 11.23
N GLN A 450 0.40 -8.87 10.74
CA GLN A 450 -0.80 -8.80 11.56
C GLN A 450 -0.90 -10.00 12.53
N SER A 451 -0.68 -11.21 12.01
CA SER A 451 -0.70 -12.43 12.82
C SER A 451 0.34 -12.41 13.93
N VAL A 452 1.58 -12.01 13.66
CA VAL A 452 2.65 -11.93 14.67
C VAL A 452 2.31 -10.88 15.74
N ARG A 453 1.75 -9.71 15.37
CA ARG A 453 1.32 -8.67 16.34
C ARG A 453 0.25 -9.20 17.29
N GLN A 454 -0.78 -9.87 16.76
CA GLN A 454 -1.87 -10.44 17.55
C GLN A 454 -1.41 -11.62 18.42
N LEU A 455 -0.61 -12.55 17.86
CA LEU A 455 -0.05 -13.69 18.60
C LEU A 455 0.95 -13.27 19.68
N SER A 456 1.67 -12.16 19.52
CA SER A 456 2.57 -11.60 20.55
C SER A 456 1.82 -11.21 21.82
N ILE A 457 0.64 -10.62 21.67
CA ILE A 457 -0.25 -10.27 22.78
C ILE A 457 -0.78 -11.54 23.44
N TYR A 458 -1.24 -12.50 22.64
CA TYR A 458 -1.80 -13.75 23.18
C TYR A 458 -0.76 -14.59 23.95
N ALA A 459 0.44 -14.76 23.40
CA ALA A 459 1.54 -15.45 24.07
C ALA A 459 2.05 -14.73 25.34
N ASN A 460 1.65 -13.47 25.54
CA ASN A 460 2.28 -12.52 26.47
C ASN A 460 3.81 -12.46 26.29
N HIS A 461 4.25 -12.41 25.03
CA HIS A 461 5.65 -12.46 24.65
C HIS A 461 5.87 -11.57 23.41
N VAL A 462 6.74 -10.57 23.51
CA VAL A 462 6.93 -9.56 22.48
C VAL A 462 8.41 -9.40 22.12
N ASP A 463 8.77 -9.64 20.86
CA ASP A 463 10.03 -9.17 20.28
C ASP A 463 9.78 -7.86 19.52
N PHE A 464 9.96 -6.73 20.22
CA PHE A 464 9.82 -5.40 19.63
C PHE A 464 10.79 -5.14 18.46
N ASN A 465 11.96 -5.77 18.43
CA ASN A 465 12.94 -5.61 17.36
C ASN A 465 12.56 -6.46 16.12
N GLY A 466 12.01 -7.65 16.34
CA GLY A 466 11.41 -8.46 15.27
C GLY A 466 10.18 -7.79 14.65
N LEU A 467 9.27 -7.26 15.48
CA LEU A 467 8.11 -6.49 15.04
C LEU A 467 8.51 -5.19 14.31
N PHE A 468 9.52 -4.48 14.80
CA PHE A 468 10.04 -3.27 14.14
C PHE A 468 10.56 -3.59 12.73
N LYS A 469 11.33 -4.67 12.55
CA LYS A 469 11.87 -5.04 11.23
C LYS A 469 10.79 -5.39 10.22
N LEU A 470 9.75 -6.12 10.65
CA LEU A 470 8.57 -6.39 9.83
C LEU A 470 7.88 -5.07 9.43
N GLY A 471 7.64 -4.16 10.39
CA GLY A 471 7.04 -2.86 10.14
C GLY A 471 7.88 -1.95 9.23
N GLU A 472 9.20 -1.91 9.41
CA GLU A 472 10.14 -1.16 8.55
C GLU A 472 10.02 -1.61 7.10
N VAL A 473 10.07 -2.93 6.84
CA VAL A 473 9.98 -3.44 5.47
C VAL A 473 8.59 -3.25 4.91
N MET A 474 7.52 -3.53 5.67
CA MET A 474 6.15 -3.28 5.22
C MET A 474 5.92 -1.81 4.85
N GLY A 475 6.50 -0.86 5.60
CA GLY A 475 6.45 0.57 5.30
C GLY A 475 7.31 1.00 4.11
N LEU A 476 8.47 0.37 3.90
CA LEU A 476 9.29 0.59 2.70
C LEU A 476 8.55 0.11 1.44
N LEU A 477 7.86 -1.03 1.51
CA LEU A 477 7.10 -1.56 0.37
C LEU A 477 6.03 -0.59 -0.13
N GLN A 478 5.40 0.17 0.74
CA GLN A 478 4.32 1.09 0.34
C GLN A 478 4.79 2.24 -0.55
N HIS A 479 6.10 2.54 -0.63
CA HIS A 479 6.64 3.61 -1.46
C HIS A 479 6.20 3.50 -2.92
N HIS A 480 5.98 4.65 -3.55
CA HIS A 480 5.38 4.79 -4.88
C HIS A 480 6.22 4.27 -6.05
N ASP A 481 7.45 3.79 -5.87
CA ASP A 481 8.14 2.96 -6.88
C ASP A 481 8.36 1.49 -6.49
N THR A 482 7.94 1.09 -5.29
CA THR A 482 8.10 -0.29 -4.80
C THR A 482 6.83 -1.13 -4.99
N ILE A 483 5.71 -0.81 -4.33
CA ILE A 483 4.45 -1.57 -4.48
C ILE A 483 3.80 -1.40 -5.86
N THR A 484 3.95 -0.22 -6.46
CA THR A 484 3.57 0.10 -7.85
C THR A 484 4.34 -0.76 -8.86
N GLY A 485 5.52 -1.25 -8.48
CA GLY A 485 6.41 -2.02 -9.34
C GLY A 485 7.11 -1.17 -10.39
N THR A 486 7.19 0.15 -10.22
CA THR A 486 7.79 1.06 -11.20
C THR A 486 9.30 1.25 -11.04
N SER A 487 9.93 0.59 -10.06
CA SER A 487 11.40 0.47 -10.00
C SER A 487 12.01 -0.44 -11.09
N PRO A 488 13.31 -0.26 -11.43
CA PRO A 488 14.09 -1.23 -12.17
C PRO A 488 14.36 -2.50 -11.34
N MET A 489 14.73 -3.60 -12.00
CA MET A 489 14.89 -4.91 -11.36
C MET A 489 15.91 -4.95 -10.21
N ILE A 490 16.88 -4.02 -10.18
CA ILE A 490 17.88 -3.92 -9.10
C ILE A 490 17.24 -3.59 -7.74
N ASN A 491 16.32 -2.61 -7.70
CA ASN A 491 15.63 -2.25 -6.46
C ASN A 491 14.52 -3.26 -6.11
N ILE A 492 13.83 -3.80 -7.12
CA ILE A 492 12.86 -4.89 -6.90
C ILE A 492 13.54 -6.13 -6.30
N ALA A 493 14.78 -6.45 -6.69
CA ALA A 493 15.54 -7.55 -6.10
C ALA A 493 15.94 -7.26 -4.63
N ASP A 494 16.33 -6.03 -4.29
CA ASP A 494 16.59 -5.61 -2.90
C ASP A 494 15.32 -5.68 -2.04
N ALA A 495 14.18 -5.18 -2.55
CA ALA A 495 12.88 -5.29 -1.90
C ALA A 495 12.49 -6.76 -1.64
N LEU A 496 12.56 -7.62 -2.66
CA LEU A 496 12.28 -9.07 -2.51
C LEU A 496 13.22 -9.75 -1.52
N GLN A 497 14.51 -9.36 -1.48
CA GLN A 497 15.46 -9.86 -0.50
C GLN A 497 15.09 -9.43 0.93
N ARG A 498 14.69 -8.17 1.14
CA ARG A 498 14.21 -7.67 2.44
C ARG A 498 12.93 -8.38 2.87
N MET A 499 11.97 -8.53 1.97
CA MET A 499 10.72 -9.27 2.21
C MET A 499 11.00 -10.69 2.69
N HIS A 500 11.89 -11.41 1.99
CA HIS A 500 12.25 -12.77 2.39
C HIS A 500 12.98 -12.82 3.75
N GLN A 501 13.85 -11.85 4.04
CA GLN A 501 14.51 -11.76 5.34
C GLN A 501 13.50 -11.53 6.47
N VAL A 502 12.52 -10.63 6.30
CA VAL A 502 11.52 -10.36 7.36
C VAL A 502 10.41 -11.41 7.41
N GLU A 503 10.08 -12.07 6.30
CA GLU A 503 9.26 -13.29 6.28
C GLU A 503 9.89 -14.34 7.19
N LYS A 504 11.19 -14.63 7.04
CA LYS A 504 11.88 -15.59 7.91
C LYS A 504 11.99 -15.11 9.37
N ILE A 505 11.99 -13.81 9.63
CA ILE A 505 11.85 -13.28 11.00
C ILE A 505 10.42 -13.54 11.53
N GLY A 506 9.38 -13.20 10.77
CA GLY A 506 7.98 -13.40 11.15
C GLY A 506 7.60 -14.87 11.35
N GLU A 507 8.11 -15.75 10.49
CA GLU A 507 8.04 -17.21 10.67
C GLU A 507 8.68 -17.63 12.00
N ASN A 508 9.94 -17.25 12.25
CA ASN A 508 10.66 -17.58 13.49
C ASN A 508 9.98 -17.02 14.74
N LEU A 509 9.45 -15.80 14.71
CA LEU A 509 8.65 -15.24 15.79
C LEU A 509 7.39 -16.07 16.02
N THR A 510 6.68 -16.41 14.95
CA THR A 510 5.50 -17.28 15.01
C THR A 510 5.84 -18.64 15.63
N LEU A 511 7.03 -19.22 15.39
CA LEU A 511 7.49 -20.43 16.10
C LEU A 511 7.53 -20.19 17.62
N VAL A 512 8.21 -19.14 18.06
CA VAL A 512 8.40 -18.80 19.49
C VAL A 512 7.06 -18.49 20.16
N LEU A 513 6.17 -17.78 19.48
CA LEU A 513 4.84 -17.44 19.97
C LEU A 513 3.98 -18.69 20.15
N TYR A 514 3.92 -19.58 19.14
CA TYR A 514 3.27 -20.88 19.30
C TYR A 514 3.94 -21.74 20.39
N GLN A 515 5.26 -21.64 20.59
CA GLN A 515 5.92 -22.31 21.71
C GLN A 515 5.41 -21.82 23.07
N HIS A 516 5.31 -20.51 23.28
CA HIS A 516 4.76 -19.95 24.50
C HIS A 516 3.28 -20.35 24.71
N ILE A 517 2.45 -20.22 23.68
CA ILE A 517 1.01 -20.57 23.72
C ILE A 517 0.79 -22.05 24.06
N LEU A 518 1.50 -22.96 23.38
CA LEU A 518 1.32 -24.40 23.55
C LEU A 518 1.90 -24.89 24.89
N THR A 519 3.06 -24.39 25.31
CA THR A 519 3.69 -24.79 26.60
C THR A 519 2.95 -24.28 27.84
N GLN A 520 2.29 -23.12 27.76
CA GLN A 520 1.40 -22.63 28.82
C GLN A 520 0.19 -23.57 29.04
N SER A 521 -0.25 -24.29 27.99
CA SER A 521 -1.43 -25.16 28.05
C SER A 521 -1.16 -26.56 28.60
N SER A 522 0.05 -27.10 28.41
CA SER A 522 0.52 -28.39 28.93
C SER A 522 2.02 -28.60 28.61
N ALA A 523 2.67 -29.56 29.26
CA ALA A 523 4.12 -29.81 29.21
C ALA A 523 4.63 -30.40 27.86
N ILE A 524 4.31 -29.76 26.74
CA ILE A 524 4.65 -30.19 25.39
C ILE A 524 6.04 -29.66 25.02
N ASN A 525 7.03 -30.56 24.96
CA ASN A 525 8.39 -30.22 24.57
C ASN A 525 8.47 -29.96 23.05
N LEU A 526 8.52 -28.68 22.66
CA LEU A 526 8.61 -28.23 21.26
C LEU A 526 10.05 -28.18 20.73
N SER A 527 10.79 -29.26 20.98
CA SER A 527 12.15 -29.48 20.43
C SER A 527 12.19 -29.71 18.92
N GLN A 528 11.03 -29.86 18.27
CA GLN A 528 10.89 -29.97 16.81
C GLN A 528 10.55 -28.60 16.20
N PRO A 529 11.23 -28.18 15.11
CA PRO A 529 10.91 -26.93 14.41
C PRO A 529 9.56 -27.04 13.70
N LEU A 530 8.81 -25.93 13.62
CA LEU A 530 7.71 -25.84 12.67
C LEU A 530 8.25 -25.45 11.29
N VAL A 531 7.47 -25.78 10.26
CA VAL A 531 7.77 -25.52 8.85
C VAL A 531 6.66 -24.67 8.25
N PHE A 532 7.04 -23.64 7.50
CA PHE A 532 6.15 -22.90 6.61
C PHE A 532 6.33 -23.40 5.16
N CYS A 533 5.25 -23.45 4.41
CA CYS A 533 5.17 -24.08 3.08
C CYS A 533 4.67 -23.09 2.02
N GLN A 534 5.16 -23.22 0.78
CA GLN A 534 4.68 -22.45 -0.37
C GLN A 534 3.46 -23.15 -0.99
N LEU A 535 2.34 -23.16 -0.26
CA LEU A 535 1.11 -23.87 -0.65
C LEU A 535 0.46 -23.28 -1.92
N ASN A 536 0.72 -22.00 -2.22
CA ASN A 536 0.34 -21.36 -3.49
C ASN A 536 1.05 -21.97 -4.72
N GLU A 537 2.27 -22.48 -4.53
CA GLU A 537 3.06 -23.17 -5.56
C GLU A 537 2.86 -24.69 -5.52
N SER A 538 1.91 -25.17 -4.69
CA SER A 538 1.67 -26.60 -4.47
C SER A 538 2.92 -27.34 -3.98
N TYR A 539 3.78 -26.66 -3.20
CA TYR A 539 5.11 -27.16 -2.81
C TYR A 539 5.32 -27.17 -1.29
N CYS A 540 5.71 -28.33 -0.74
CA CYS A 540 6.32 -28.37 0.59
C CYS A 540 7.21 -29.59 0.83
N LYS A 541 8.50 -29.43 0.55
CA LYS A 541 9.51 -30.49 0.70
C LYS A 541 9.59 -31.16 2.08
N PRO A 542 9.50 -30.44 3.23
CA PRO A 542 9.60 -31.11 4.53
C PRO A 542 8.44 -32.06 4.83
N LEU A 543 7.21 -31.76 4.38
CA LEU A 543 6.03 -32.61 4.63
C LEU A 543 6.20 -34.02 4.03
N ALA A 544 6.83 -34.15 2.87
CA ALA A 544 7.14 -35.43 2.22
C ALA A 544 8.06 -36.35 3.06
N THR A 545 8.56 -35.90 4.21
CA THR A 545 9.40 -36.69 5.14
C THR A 545 8.76 -36.91 6.52
N MET A 546 7.54 -36.42 6.77
CA MET A 546 6.87 -36.53 8.06
C MET A 546 5.86 -37.69 8.08
N ASP A 547 6.13 -38.74 8.88
CA ASP A 547 5.21 -39.87 9.04
C ASP A 547 3.94 -39.49 9.85
N LYS A 548 4.03 -38.50 10.74
CA LYS A 548 2.92 -37.83 11.42
C LYS A 548 3.22 -36.35 11.57
N PHE A 549 2.22 -35.48 11.41
CA PHE A 549 2.40 -34.04 11.57
C PHE A 549 1.10 -33.31 11.94
N SER A 550 1.21 -32.08 12.45
CA SER A 550 0.06 -31.22 12.74
C SER A 550 0.15 -29.93 11.93
N ALA A 551 -0.95 -29.52 11.27
CA ALA A 551 -1.10 -28.18 10.73
C ALA A 551 -1.65 -27.23 11.81
N ILE A 552 -0.91 -26.15 12.05
CA ILE A 552 -1.09 -25.12 13.06
C ILE A 552 -1.60 -23.89 12.28
N ILE A 553 -2.88 -23.55 12.46
CA ILE A 553 -3.57 -22.56 11.61
C ILE A 553 -4.12 -21.42 12.47
N TYR A 554 -3.77 -20.18 12.12
CA TYR A 554 -4.27 -18.98 12.76
C TYR A 554 -5.02 -18.08 11.77
N ASN A 555 -6.24 -17.66 12.11
CA ASN A 555 -7.02 -16.68 11.36
C ASN A 555 -6.84 -15.28 11.98
N PRO A 556 -6.07 -14.35 11.36
CA PRO A 556 -5.90 -12.99 11.87
C PRO A 556 -7.10 -12.07 11.60
N SER A 557 -8.11 -12.55 10.88
CA SER A 557 -9.30 -11.78 10.51
C SER A 557 -10.34 -11.72 11.62
N SER A 558 -11.11 -10.63 11.64
CA SER A 558 -12.24 -10.41 12.55
C SER A 558 -13.51 -11.19 12.18
N ILE A 559 -13.48 -11.92 11.07
CA ILE A 559 -14.58 -12.73 10.54
C ILE A 559 -14.12 -14.18 10.31
N SER A 560 -15.05 -15.12 10.40
CA SER A 560 -14.79 -16.54 10.22
C SER A 560 -14.37 -16.86 8.78
N ASN A 561 -13.47 -17.83 8.62
CA ASN A 561 -12.88 -18.18 7.34
C ASN A 561 -13.02 -19.69 7.08
N GLN A 562 -13.69 -20.04 5.98
CA GLN A 562 -13.75 -21.42 5.48
C GLN A 562 -12.50 -21.68 4.63
N LEU A 563 -11.41 -22.10 5.28
CA LEU A 563 -10.16 -22.41 4.62
C LEU A 563 -10.24 -23.77 3.91
N TRP A 564 -9.88 -23.77 2.63
CA TRP A 564 -9.65 -24.96 1.83
C TRP A 564 -8.14 -25.24 1.80
N LEU A 565 -7.67 -25.96 2.81
CA LEU A 565 -6.26 -26.31 2.98
C LEU A 565 -5.86 -27.35 1.92
N ARG A 566 -4.86 -26.99 1.11
CA ARG A 566 -4.24 -27.86 0.11
C ARG A 566 -2.87 -28.29 0.61
N ILE A 567 -2.67 -29.58 0.83
CA ILE A 567 -1.42 -30.14 1.34
C ILE A 567 -0.73 -30.95 0.23
N PRO A 568 0.47 -30.57 -0.23
CA PRO A 568 1.21 -31.31 -1.25
C PRO A 568 1.63 -32.71 -0.78
N VAL A 569 1.32 -33.74 -1.56
CA VAL A 569 1.55 -35.17 -1.29
C VAL A 569 2.55 -35.74 -2.29
N ASP A 570 3.56 -36.50 -1.82
CA ASP A 570 4.48 -37.24 -2.69
C ASP A 570 3.76 -38.41 -3.38
N GLN A 571 4.06 -38.68 -4.65
CA GLN A 571 3.45 -39.76 -5.45
C GLN A 571 3.47 -41.17 -4.80
N ASN A 572 4.37 -41.42 -3.83
CA ASN A 572 4.48 -42.68 -3.11
C ASN A 572 3.80 -42.67 -1.72
N GLN A 573 3.00 -41.66 -1.42
CA GLN A 573 2.41 -41.42 -0.11
C GLN A 573 0.91 -41.16 -0.19
N THR A 574 0.23 -41.41 0.92
CA THR A 574 -1.09 -40.87 1.24
C THR A 574 -1.01 -40.12 2.55
N ILE A 575 -1.75 -39.00 2.65
CA ILE A 575 -1.90 -38.23 3.89
C ILE A 575 -3.38 -38.28 4.26
N HIS A 576 -3.67 -38.53 5.54
CA HIS A 576 -5.03 -38.51 6.08
C HIS A 576 -5.13 -37.60 7.30
N LEU A 577 -6.25 -36.91 7.42
CA LEU A 577 -6.67 -36.15 8.60
C LEU A 577 -7.08 -37.13 9.71
N ASP A 578 -6.55 -36.97 10.93
CA ASP A 578 -7.03 -37.72 12.09
C ASP A 578 -8.39 -37.18 12.54
N ILE A 579 -9.42 -37.76 11.94
CA ILE A 579 -10.82 -37.37 12.11
C ILE A 579 -11.35 -37.62 13.53
N ASP A 580 -10.76 -38.54 14.29
CA ASP A 580 -11.21 -38.86 15.64
C ASP A 580 -10.70 -37.81 16.64
N THR A 581 -9.46 -37.33 16.47
CA THR A 581 -8.97 -36.17 17.22
C THR A 581 -9.72 -34.89 16.84
N VAL A 582 -9.98 -34.66 15.54
CA VAL A 582 -10.78 -33.51 15.06
C VAL A 582 -12.18 -33.48 15.68
N LYS A 583 -12.90 -34.61 15.68
CA LYS A 583 -14.23 -34.73 16.33
C LYS A 583 -14.14 -34.49 17.84
N LYS A 584 -13.17 -35.10 18.52
CA LYS A 584 -12.95 -34.96 19.96
C LYS A 584 -12.70 -33.50 20.36
N LEU A 585 -12.02 -32.73 19.51
CA LEU A 585 -11.75 -31.30 19.70
C LEU A 585 -12.89 -30.38 19.23
N SER A 586 -13.98 -30.92 18.68
CA SER A 586 -15.12 -30.17 18.12
C SER A 586 -14.71 -29.17 17.02
N ILE A 587 -13.75 -29.55 16.18
CA ILE A 587 -13.32 -28.75 15.02
C ILE A 587 -14.17 -29.13 13.81
N ASP A 588 -14.78 -28.14 13.14
CA ASP A 588 -15.38 -28.34 11.80
C ASP A 588 -14.26 -28.42 10.76
N ALA A 589 -13.64 -29.60 10.66
CA ALA A 589 -12.71 -29.95 9.61
C ALA A 589 -13.10 -31.29 8.95
N GLN A 590 -12.91 -31.38 7.64
CA GLN A 590 -13.28 -32.53 6.84
C GLN A 590 -12.26 -32.79 5.73
N GLU A 591 -11.73 -34.01 5.66
CA GLU A 591 -11.02 -34.52 4.49
C GLU A 591 -11.98 -34.65 3.30
N ILE A 592 -11.59 -34.08 2.17
CA ILE A 592 -12.45 -33.96 0.99
C ILE A 592 -12.02 -34.98 -0.08
N ALA A 593 -10.78 -34.87 -0.56
CA ALA A 593 -10.20 -35.75 -1.56
C ALA A 593 -8.67 -35.58 -1.62
N THR A 594 -7.97 -36.62 -2.08
CA THR A 594 -6.63 -36.50 -2.69
C THR A 594 -6.82 -36.37 -4.19
N ILE A 595 -6.23 -35.35 -4.81
CA ILE A 595 -6.27 -35.12 -6.26
C ILE A 595 -4.87 -35.10 -6.86
N ASP A 596 -4.74 -35.54 -8.11
CA ASP A 596 -3.52 -35.32 -8.89
C ASP A 596 -3.43 -33.83 -9.21
N LEU A 597 -2.23 -33.27 -9.06
CA LEU A 597 -1.92 -31.95 -9.57
C LEU A 597 -2.14 -31.96 -11.08
N SER A 598 -2.88 -30.96 -11.56
CA SER A 598 -3.01 -30.73 -12.99
C SER A 598 -1.61 -30.70 -13.63
N PRO A 599 -1.40 -31.38 -14.79
CA PRO A 599 -0.13 -31.31 -15.54
C PRO A 599 0.35 -29.89 -15.84
N MET A 600 -0.54 -28.90 -15.71
CA MET A 600 -0.25 -27.48 -15.90
C MET A 600 0.37 -26.83 -14.65
N ILE A 601 0.02 -27.27 -13.44
CA ILE A 601 0.73 -26.88 -12.19
C ILE A 601 2.13 -27.48 -12.21
N LEU A 602 2.25 -28.75 -12.62
CA LEU A 602 3.53 -29.43 -12.84
C LEU A 602 4.42 -28.76 -13.90
N SER A 603 3.87 -27.85 -14.72
CA SER A 603 4.63 -27.08 -15.72
C SER A 603 5.23 -25.76 -15.18
N ILE A 604 4.97 -25.44 -13.91
CA ILE A 604 5.65 -24.36 -13.18
C ILE A 604 7.10 -24.84 -12.94
N PRO A 605 8.15 -24.04 -13.23
CA PRO A 605 9.55 -24.52 -13.21
C PRO A 605 10.09 -25.04 -11.87
N ILE A 606 9.39 -24.72 -10.76
CA ILE A 606 9.68 -25.22 -9.41
C ILE A 606 8.99 -26.58 -9.18
N ALA A 607 7.76 -26.74 -9.67
CA ALA A 607 7.02 -28.00 -9.63
C ALA A 607 7.66 -29.08 -10.55
N GLU A 608 8.27 -28.68 -11.69
CA GLU A 608 9.05 -29.58 -12.56
C GLU A 608 10.22 -30.29 -11.83
N GLN A 609 10.59 -29.85 -10.61
CA GLN A 609 11.66 -30.43 -9.80
C GLN A 609 11.16 -31.35 -8.67
N CYS A 610 9.87 -31.67 -8.61
CA CYS A 610 9.25 -32.36 -7.47
C CYS A 610 8.56 -33.68 -7.82
N ASN A 611 8.59 -34.61 -6.85
CA ASN A 611 7.78 -35.83 -6.81
C ASN A 611 6.42 -35.63 -6.12
N GLN A 612 6.13 -34.40 -5.65
CA GLN A 612 4.83 -34.02 -5.10
C GLN A 612 3.86 -33.81 -6.27
N LEU A 613 3.19 -34.88 -6.68
CA LEU A 613 2.29 -34.91 -7.83
C LEU A 613 0.81 -34.82 -7.44
N GLN A 614 0.51 -34.72 -6.13
CA GLN A 614 -0.85 -34.75 -5.59
C GLN A 614 -1.08 -33.66 -4.54
N GLU A 615 -2.34 -33.29 -4.31
CA GLU A 615 -2.79 -32.44 -3.20
C GLU A 615 -3.89 -33.15 -2.41
N LEU A 616 -3.73 -33.22 -1.08
CA LEU A 616 -4.83 -33.50 -0.15
C LEU A 616 -5.61 -32.20 0.08
N ILE A 617 -6.92 -32.24 -0.10
CA ILE A 617 -7.84 -31.13 0.15
C ILE A 617 -8.58 -31.38 1.47
N VAL A 618 -8.47 -30.43 2.39
CA VAL A 618 -9.20 -30.39 3.66
C VAL A 618 -9.98 -29.08 3.76
N ARG A 619 -11.29 -29.17 3.98
CA ARG A 619 -12.13 -28.02 4.35
C ARG A 619 -12.04 -27.84 5.87
N VAL A 620 -11.76 -26.64 6.35
CA VAL A 620 -11.82 -26.30 7.79
C VAL A 620 -12.46 -24.93 8.00
N ASN A 621 -13.38 -24.81 8.96
CA ASN A 621 -13.95 -23.53 9.37
C ASN A 621 -13.19 -22.97 10.58
N ILE A 622 -12.63 -21.78 10.42
CA ILE A 622 -11.74 -21.14 11.39
C ILE A 622 -12.42 -19.86 11.91
N PRO A 623 -12.83 -19.80 13.19
CA PRO A 623 -13.43 -18.61 13.79
C PRO A 623 -12.55 -17.34 13.71
N PRO A 624 -13.12 -16.15 13.96
CA PRO A 624 -12.35 -14.91 14.06
C PRO A 624 -11.20 -14.97 15.08
N LEU A 625 -10.07 -14.33 14.77
CA LEU A 625 -8.91 -14.15 15.67
C LEU A 625 -8.52 -15.43 16.43
N SER A 626 -8.60 -16.57 15.75
CA SER A 626 -8.57 -17.89 16.37
C SER A 626 -7.47 -18.79 15.85
N PHE A 627 -7.07 -19.72 16.71
CA PHE A 627 -6.06 -20.73 16.47
C PHE A 627 -6.67 -22.14 16.54
N GLN A 628 -6.31 -22.98 15.57
CA GLN A 628 -6.71 -24.39 15.49
C GLN A 628 -5.52 -25.28 15.12
N VAL A 629 -5.58 -26.56 15.54
CA VAL A 629 -4.60 -27.57 15.16
C VAL A 629 -5.30 -28.76 14.50
N LEU A 630 -4.83 -29.14 13.31
CA LEU A 630 -5.31 -30.29 12.54
C LEU A 630 -4.21 -31.36 12.49
N PRO A 631 -4.39 -32.53 13.13
CA PRO A 631 -3.44 -33.64 13.07
C PRO A 631 -3.59 -34.49 11.80
N PHE A 632 -2.46 -34.94 11.27
CA PHE A 632 -2.32 -35.72 10.04
C PHE A 632 -1.38 -36.93 10.23
N THR A 633 -1.67 -38.01 9.52
CA THR A 633 -0.81 -39.20 9.41
C THR A 633 -0.48 -39.48 7.94
N THR A 634 0.78 -39.79 7.66
CA THR A 634 1.28 -40.15 6.33
C THR A 634 1.52 -41.66 6.25
N LEU A 635 1.02 -42.30 5.19
CA LEU A 635 1.26 -43.71 4.91
C LEU A 635 2.11 -43.83 3.63
N LYS A 636 3.07 -44.77 3.63
CA LYS A 636 3.98 -45.02 2.49
C LYS A 636 3.31 -45.97 1.48
N GLN A 637 2.22 -45.50 0.89
CA GLN A 637 1.44 -46.20 -0.12
C GLN A 637 0.99 -45.19 -1.18
N SER A 638 1.12 -45.54 -2.46
CA SER A 638 0.54 -44.74 -3.54
C SER A 638 -0.97 -44.96 -3.64
N GLN A 639 -1.73 -43.86 -3.70
CA GLN A 639 -3.15 -43.92 -4.04
C GLN A 639 -3.31 -43.96 -5.56
N LYS A 640 -4.15 -44.87 -6.07
CA LYS A 640 -4.67 -44.73 -7.43
C LYS A 640 -5.65 -43.57 -7.44
N VAL A 641 -5.24 -42.44 -7.97
CA VAL A 641 -6.11 -41.28 -8.22
C VAL A 641 -6.76 -41.42 -9.61
N GLU A 642 -7.92 -40.81 -9.78
CA GLU A 642 -8.64 -40.75 -11.05
C GLU A 642 -7.91 -39.83 -12.03
N ALA A 643 -7.43 -40.41 -13.13
CA ALA A 643 -6.80 -39.65 -14.20
C ALA A 643 -7.78 -38.62 -14.82
N ILE A 644 -7.28 -37.41 -15.08
CA ILE A 644 -8.05 -36.34 -15.75
C ILE A 644 -8.43 -36.80 -17.16
N SER A 645 -9.73 -36.95 -17.41
CA SER A 645 -10.29 -37.33 -18.71
C SER A 645 -10.98 -36.14 -19.36
N PHE A 646 -10.28 -35.41 -20.23
CA PHE A 646 -10.81 -34.23 -20.92
C PHE A 646 -12.10 -34.54 -21.69
N SER A 647 -13.07 -33.61 -21.62
CA SER A 647 -14.38 -33.72 -22.25
C SER A 647 -14.43 -32.90 -23.54
N ASN A 648 -15.19 -33.39 -24.53
CA ASN A 648 -15.61 -32.63 -25.71
C ASN A 648 -17.13 -32.39 -25.72
N LEU A 649 -17.80 -32.58 -24.58
CA LEU A 649 -19.24 -32.40 -24.39
C LEU A 649 -19.49 -31.28 -23.39
N SER A 650 -20.53 -30.49 -23.63
CA SER A 650 -21.06 -29.50 -22.68
C SER A 650 -21.30 -30.13 -21.30
N CYS A 651 -20.94 -29.41 -20.24
CA CYS A 651 -21.15 -29.87 -18.87
C CYS A 651 -21.53 -28.70 -17.96
N SER A 652 -22.01 -29.03 -16.75
CA SER A 652 -22.30 -28.05 -15.72
C SER A 652 -21.75 -28.48 -14.37
N ILE A 653 -21.34 -27.49 -13.59
CA ILE A 653 -20.99 -27.64 -12.17
C ILE A 653 -22.03 -26.92 -11.31
N GLU A 654 -22.29 -27.40 -10.10
CA GLU A 654 -23.24 -26.80 -9.17
C GLU A 654 -22.78 -26.81 -7.70
N ASN A 655 -23.30 -25.86 -6.93
CA ASN A 655 -23.33 -25.92 -5.47
C ASN A 655 -24.71 -25.44 -4.96
N GLN A 656 -24.82 -25.02 -3.71
CA GLN A 656 -26.07 -24.56 -3.08
C GLN A 656 -26.58 -23.24 -3.69
N ASN A 657 -25.70 -22.42 -4.29
CA ASN A 657 -26.00 -21.07 -4.77
C ASN A 657 -26.09 -20.98 -6.30
N TYR A 658 -25.24 -21.72 -7.02
CA TYR A 658 -25.07 -21.59 -8.46
C TYR A 658 -25.20 -22.91 -9.22
N ILE A 659 -25.55 -22.82 -10.51
CA ILE A 659 -25.16 -23.79 -11.55
C ILE A 659 -24.40 -23.02 -12.62
N VAL A 660 -23.18 -23.42 -12.95
CA VAL A 660 -22.37 -22.85 -14.04
C VAL A 660 -22.36 -23.85 -15.19
N THR A 661 -22.73 -23.41 -16.39
CA THR A 661 -22.80 -24.27 -17.58
C THR A 661 -21.80 -23.83 -18.64
N VAL A 662 -21.07 -24.79 -19.20
CA VAL A 662 -20.14 -24.59 -20.33
C VAL A 662 -20.58 -25.32 -21.59
N ASP A 663 -20.23 -24.74 -22.74
CA ASP A 663 -20.45 -25.30 -24.07
C ASP A 663 -19.46 -26.44 -24.43
N GLU A 664 -19.53 -26.93 -25.68
CA GLU A 664 -18.61 -27.95 -26.22
C GLU A 664 -17.18 -27.42 -26.48
N GLN A 665 -16.96 -26.11 -26.36
CA GLN A 665 -15.65 -25.45 -26.45
C GLN A 665 -15.05 -25.18 -25.05
N GLY A 666 -15.83 -25.36 -23.99
CA GLY A 666 -15.48 -25.12 -22.59
C GLY A 666 -15.74 -23.69 -22.12
N SER A 667 -16.33 -22.84 -22.96
CA SER A 667 -16.70 -21.45 -22.62
C SER A 667 -17.89 -21.44 -21.68
N ILE A 668 -17.91 -20.56 -20.67
CA ILE A 668 -19.12 -20.35 -19.87
C ILE A 668 -20.18 -19.71 -20.76
N ILE A 669 -21.39 -20.26 -20.73
CA ILE A 669 -22.54 -19.73 -21.46
C ILE A 669 -23.68 -19.26 -20.54
N SER A 670 -23.75 -19.77 -19.31
CA SER A 670 -24.71 -19.27 -18.32
C SER A 670 -24.35 -19.58 -16.88
N ILE A 671 -24.84 -18.73 -15.98
CA ILE A 671 -24.88 -18.96 -14.54
C ILE A 671 -26.35 -18.93 -14.09
N LYS A 672 -26.83 -20.02 -13.50
CA LYS A 672 -28.14 -20.06 -12.83
C LYS A 672 -28.00 -19.69 -11.36
N LEU A 673 -28.75 -18.68 -10.94
CA LEU A 673 -28.85 -18.19 -9.57
C LEU A 673 -29.96 -18.96 -8.84
N LYS A 674 -29.59 -19.92 -7.97
CA LYS A 674 -30.57 -20.80 -7.31
C LYS A 674 -31.50 -20.06 -6.34
N SER A 675 -31.03 -18.98 -5.72
CA SER A 675 -31.79 -18.16 -4.77
C SER A 675 -33.02 -17.45 -5.35
N ILE A 676 -33.02 -17.19 -6.67
CA ILE A 676 -34.09 -16.49 -7.38
C ILE A 676 -34.58 -17.23 -8.64
N ASP A 677 -34.15 -18.48 -8.82
CA ASP A 677 -34.41 -19.35 -9.99
C ASP A 677 -34.12 -18.72 -11.37
N LYS A 678 -33.28 -17.69 -11.44
CA LYS A 678 -32.97 -16.93 -12.67
C LYS A 678 -31.72 -17.50 -13.36
N ASN A 679 -31.80 -17.76 -14.65
CA ASN A 679 -30.63 -18.08 -15.47
C ASN A 679 -30.11 -16.79 -16.12
N ILE A 680 -28.79 -16.59 -16.09
CA ILE A 680 -28.11 -15.40 -16.60
C ILE A 680 -27.16 -15.80 -17.74
N ASP A 681 -27.28 -15.16 -18.91
CA ASP A 681 -26.27 -15.18 -19.98
C ASP A 681 -24.95 -14.67 -19.39
N PHE A 682 -23.93 -15.51 -19.38
CA PHE A 682 -22.67 -15.19 -18.74
C PHE A 682 -21.50 -15.82 -19.48
N ASN A 683 -20.46 -15.03 -19.69
CA ASN A 683 -19.25 -15.40 -20.39
C ASN A 683 -18.02 -14.93 -19.59
N GLN A 684 -16.95 -15.73 -19.59
CA GLN A 684 -15.66 -15.31 -19.08
C GLN A 684 -14.55 -15.86 -19.97
N ASN A 685 -13.62 -15.00 -20.37
CA ASN A 685 -12.48 -15.35 -21.21
C ASN A 685 -11.23 -14.59 -20.80
N PHE A 686 -10.06 -15.13 -21.16
CA PHE A 686 -8.85 -14.33 -21.26
C PHE A 686 -8.78 -13.61 -22.61
N ALA A 687 -8.28 -12.38 -22.58
CA ALA A 687 -7.91 -11.62 -23.77
C ALA A 687 -6.58 -10.91 -23.52
N TYR A 688 -6.00 -10.31 -24.56
CA TYR A 688 -4.81 -9.47 -24.41
C TYR A 688 -4.84 -8.25 -25.32
N TYR A 689 -4.36 -7.14 -24.76
CA TYR A 689 -3.96 -5.97 -25.55
C TYR A 689 -2.55 -6.17 -26.09
N THR A 690 -2.30 -5.64 -27.29
CA THR A 690 -0.94 -5.50 -27.81
C THR A 690 -0.39 -4.15 -27.33
N SER A 691 0.75 -4.15 -26.64
CA SER A 691 1.32 -2.92 -26.07
C SER A 691 1.88 -2.00 -27.15
N SER A 692 1.57 -0.70 -27.07
CA SER A 692 2.04 0.30 -28.03
C SER A 692 3.52 0.64 -27.82
N SER A 693 4.25 0.79 -28.92
CA SER A 693 5.64 1.30 -28.95
C SER A 693 5.70 2.76 -29.43
N GLY A 694 4.59 3.49 -29.33
CA GLY A 694 4.41 4.79 -29.98
C GLY A 694 3.92 4.66 -31.43
N ASN A 695 3.38 5.75 -31.97
CA ASN A 695 2.89 5.85 -33.35
C ASN A 695 2.96 7.31 -33.84
N LYS A 696 2.42 7.60 -35.03
CA LYS A 696 2.41 8.96 -35.61
C LYS A 696 1.53 9.97 -34.83
N ILE A 697 0.61 9.51 -33.99
CA ILE A 697 -0.29 10.36 -33.21
C ILE A 697 0.39 10.77 -31.90
N SER A 698 1.05 9.83 -31.23
CA SER A 698 1.87 10.09 -30.04
C SER A 698 3.00 9.07 -29.95
N HIS A 699 4.20 9.56 -29.61
CA HIS A 699 5.37 8.74 -29.35
C HIS A 699 5.29 7.93 -28.04
N GLN A 700 4.27 8.17 -27.19
CA GLN A 700 4.11 7.44 -25.93
C GLN A 700 3.97 5.93 -26.16
N SER A 701 4.88 5.16 -25.57
CA SER A 701 4.84 3.72 -25.44
C SER A 701 4.05 3.30 -24.19
N SER A 702 3.55 2.06 -24.18
CA SER A 702 3.23 1.35 -22.94
C SER A 702 4.55 1.03 -22.21
N GLY A 703 4.54 0.96 -20.88
CA GLY A 703 5.74 0.66 -20.08
C GLY A 703 5.40 0.27 -18.64
N LEU A 704 6.26 0.63 -17.68
CA LEU A 704 6.07 0.30 -16.27
C LEU A 704 4.89 1.07 -15.65
N TYR A 705 4.77 2.36 -15.98
CA TYR A 705 3.72 3.26 -15.51
C TYR A 705 2.50 3.23 -16.45
N VAL A 706 2.77 3.42 -17.75
CA VAL A 706 1.73 3.67 -18.77
C VAL A 706 1.14 2.37 -19.29
N PHE A 707 -0.19 2.33 -19.40
CA PHE A 707 -0.92 1.38 -20.23
C PHE A 707 -1.35 2.10 -21.51
N ARG A 708 -0.86 1.64 -22.66
CA ARG A 708 -1.31 2.14 -23.97
C ARG A 708 -1.51 1.00 -24.96
N PRO A 709 -2.75 0.56 -25.24
CA PRO A 709 -3.02 -0.52 -26.18
C PRO A 709 -2.88 -0.06 -27.65
N VAL A 710 -2.54 -0.98 -28.56
CA VAL A 710 -2.56 -0.75 -30.00
C VAL A 710 -3.94 -1.07 -30.57
N GLY A 711 -4.78 -0.04 -30.73
CA GLY A 711 -5.93 -0.03 -31.65
C GLY A 711 -6.83 -1.27 -31.62
N THR A 712 -7.03 -1.86 -30.45
CA THR A 712 -7.78 -3.11 -30.24
C THR A 712 -8.69 -2.94 -29.05
N ASP A 713 -9.89 -2.44 -29.33
CA ASP A 713 -11.02 -2.47 -28.41
C ASP A 713 -12.17 -3.09 -29.23
N PRO A 714 -12.63 -4.32 -28.91
CA PRO A 714 -12.19 -5.17 -27.80
C PRO A 714 -10.77 -5.75 -27.97
N PRO A 715 -10.13 -6.21 -26.87
CA PRO A 715 -8.84 -6.91 -26.91
C PRO A 715 -8.91 -8.27 -27.62
N LYS A 716 -7.75 -8.84 -27.96
CA LYS A 716 -7.66 -10.11 -28.68
C LYS A 716 -7.92 -11.28 -27.72
N GLN A 717 -9.04 -11.98 -27.90
CA GLN A 717 -9.36 -13.17 -27.12
C GLN A 717 -8.29 -14.28 -27.25
N VAL A 718 -8.18 -15.08 -26.19
CA VAL A 718 -7.37 -16.30 -26.14
C VAL A 718 -8.31 -17.49 -26.12
N ASN A 719 -8.22 -18.37 -27.11
CA ASN A 719 -9.16 -19.49 -27.23
C ASN A 719 -8.81 -20.63 -26.26
N ILE A 720 -9.85 -21.22 -25.66
CA ILE A 720 -9.75 -22.50 -24.97
C ILE A 720 -9.37 -23.59 -25.99
N LYS A 721 -8.51 -24.53 -25.58
CA LYS A 721 -8.07 -25.67 -26.39
C LYS A 721 -8.63 -27.00 -25.89
N GLN A 722 -8.74 -27.13 -24.57
CA GLN A 722 -9.21 -28.32 -23.87
C GLN A 722 -9.87 -27.88 -22.57
N PHE A 723 -10.87 -28.63 -22.11
CA PHE A 723 -11.47 -28.42 -20.80
C PHE A 723 -11.90 -29.75 -20.16
N TYR A 724 -12.15 -29.71 -18.86
CA TYR A 724 -12.57 -30.85 -18.06
C TYR A 724 -13.48 -30.39 -16.92
N CYS A 725 -14.67 -30.97 -16.80
CA CYS A 725 -15.52 -30.85 -15.62
C CYS A 725 -15.26 -32.01 -14.65
N SER A 726 -15.05 -31.70 -13.36
CA SER A 726 -14.95 -32.68 -12.28
C SER A 726 -16.05 -32.42 -11.25
N LYS A 727 -16.82 -33.45 -10.92
CA LYS A 727 -17.80 -33.42 -9.83
C LYS A 727 -17.27 -34.26 -8.68
N ARG A 728 -17.05 -33.66 -7.51
CA ARG A 728 -16.50 -34.34 -6.34
C ARG A 728 -17.36 -34.02 -5.11
N LYS A 729 -17.25 -34.85 -4.07
CA LYS A 729 -17.84 -34.52 -2.77
C LYS A 729 -17.13 -33.27 -2.23
N GLY A 730 -17.85 -32.26 -1.74
CA GLY A 730 -17.26 -31.02 -1.23
C GLY A 730 -17.15 -29.89 -2.27
N TYR A 731 -16.93 -30.20 -3.55
CA TYR A 731 -16.80 -29.17 -4.58
C TYR A 731 -16.92 -29.75 -5.99
N GLU A 732 -17.30 -28.88 -6.93
CA GLU A 732 -17.26 -29.18 -8.36
C GLU A 732 -16.40 -28.12 -9.08
N GLU A 733 -15.66 -28.53 -10.12
CA GLU A 733 -14.73 -27.64 -10.82
C GLU A 733 -14.69 -27.84 -12.34
N ILE A 734 -14.33 -26.77 -13.06
CA ILE A 734 -14.01 -26.78 -14.49
C ILE A 734 -12.56 -26.32 -14.66
N ILE A 735 -11.73 -27.16 -15.27
CA ILE A 735 -10.36 -26.83 -15.65
C ILE A 735 -10.36 -26.44 -17.13
N GLN A 736 -9.97 -25.22 -17.46
CA GLN A 736 -9.82 -24.71 -18.82
C GLN A 736 -8.33 -24.55 -19.20
N VAL A 737 -7.98 -25.02 -20.39
CA VAL A 737 -6.60 -25.00 -20.91
C VAL A 737 -6.52 -24.17 -22.18
N TYR A 738 -5.85 -23.02 -22.10
CA TYR A 738 -5.64 -22.12 -23.24
C TYR A 738 -4.25 -22.36 -23.87
N SER A 739 -3.26 -22.68 -23.04
CA SER A 739 -1.94 -23.18 -23.47
C SER A 739 -1.23 -23.90 -22.30
N ARG A 740 0.00 -24.41 -22.51
CA ARG A 740 0.87 -24.89 -21.41
C ARG A 740 1.04 -23.85 -20.28
N TYR A 741 0.84 -22.57 -20.60
CA TYR A 741 1.24 -21.40 -19.82
C TYR A 741 0.10 -20.42 -19.55
N VAL A 742 -1.14 -20.81 -19.88
CA VAL A 742 -2.36 -20.07 -19.56
C VAL A 742 -3.43 -21.10 -19.29
N HIS A 743 -3.82 -21.23 -18.03
CA HIS A 743 -4.86 -22.14 -17.58
C HIS A 743 -5.64 -21.56 -16.40
N GLN A 744 -6.85 -22.07 -16.21
CA GLN A 744 -7.79 -21.58 -15.21
C GLN A 744 -8.55 -22.75 -14.60
N THR A 745 -8.85 -22.65 -13.31
CA THR A 745 -9.76 -23.55 -12.61
C THR A 745 -10.89 -22.72 -12.04
N ILE A 746 -12.11 -23.00 -12.50
CA ILE A 746 -13.36 -22.40 -12.04
C ILE A 746 -13.95 -23.37 -11.01
N ARG A 747 -14.19 -22.96 -9.77
CA ARG A 747 -14.67 -23.85 -8.70
C ARG A 747 -15.95 -23.34 -8.06
N LEU A 748 -16.87 -24.27 -7.83
CA LEU A 748 -18.00 -24.12 -6.91
C LEU A 748 -17.72 -24.98 -5.68
N LEU A 749 -17.39 -24.31 -4.58
CA LEU A 749 -17.09 -24.94 -3.29
C LEU A 749 -18.39 -25.07 -2.48
N ASP A 750 -18.55 -26.15 -1.72
CA ASP A 750 -19.73 -26.37 -0.87
C ASP A 750 -19.89 -25.24 0.16
N ASN A 751 -21.11 -24.71 0.22
CA ASN A 751 -21.55 -23.60 1.07
C ASN A 751 -20.87 -22.24 0.79
N SER A 752 -20.09 -22.11 -0.29
CA SER A 752 -19.50 -20.83 -0.68
C SER A 752 -20.49 -19.97 -1.49
N PRO A 753 -20.65 -18.67 -1.18
CA PRO A 753 -21.55 -17.75 -1.88
C PRO A 753 -20.98 -17.21 -3.20
N TYR A 754 -19.87 -17.78 -3.68
CA TYR A 754 -19.09 -17.29 -4.82
C TYR A 754 -18.63 -18.42 -5.75
N ILE A 755 -18.18 -18.00 -6.93
CA ILE A 755 -17.46 -18.79 -7.92
C ILE A 755 -15.99 -18.40 -7.82
N GLU A 756 -15.11 -19.36 -7.56
CA GLU A 756 -13.66 -19.12 -7.49
C GLU A 756 -13.04 -19.27 -8.88
N PHE A 757 -12.35 -18.24 -9.36
CA PHE A 757 -11.57 -18.26 -10.60
C PHE A 757 -10.08 -18.22 -10.24
N GLU A 758 -9.45 -19.38 -10.10
CA GLU A 758 -7.99 -19.47 -9.94
C GLU A 758 -7.32 -19.57 -11.31
N TRP A 759 -6.32 -18.73 -11.56
CA TRP A 759 -5.62 -18.64 -12.84
C TRP A 759 -4.11 -18.76 -12.66
N THR A 760 -3.46 -19.38 -13.64
CA THR A 760 -1.99 -19.41 -13.76
C THR A 760 -1.63 -18.97 -15.16
N VAL A 761 -0.90 -17.86 -15.26
CA VAL A 761 -0.65 -17.17 -16.53
C VAL A 761 0.81 -16.77 -16.67
N GLY A 762 1.30 -16.87 -17.90
CA GLY A 762 2.72 -16.72 -18.20
C GLY A 762 3.33 -18.09 -18.50
N ARG A 763 4.25 -18.19 -19.45
CA ARG A 763 5.19 -17.16 -19.92
C ARG A 763 4.58 -16.33 -21.05
N LEU A 764 4.43 -15.03 -20.84
CA LEU A 764 4.04 -14.11 -21.91
C LEU A 764 5.23 -14.00 -22.88
N HIS A 765 5.07 -14.42 -24.13
CA HIS A 765 6.15 -14.46 -25.13
C HIS A 765 6.21 -13.24 -26.06
N ARG A 766 5.30 -12.26 -25.88
CA ARG A 766 5.09 -11.10 -26.76
C ARG A 766 5.00 -9.82 -25.93
N ASN A 767 4.99 -8.67 -26.61
CA ASN A 767 4.70 -7.35 -26.04
C ASN A 767 3.18 -7.21 -25.80
N VAL A 768 2.68 -7.77 -24.69
CA VAL A 768 1.24 -7.96 -24.44
C VAL A 768 0.86 -7.79 -22.98
N GLU A 769 -0.38 -7.37 -22.78
CA GLU A 769 -1.00 -7.11 -21.48
C GLU A 769 -2.25 -7.97 -21.39
N LEU A 770 -2.22 -8.98 -20.51
CA LEU A 770 -3.20 -10.04 -20.40
C LEU A 770 -4.30 -9.66 -19.40
N VAL A 771 -5.54 -9.83 -19.82
CA VAL A 771 -6.75 -9.50 -19.07
C VAL A 771 -7.67 -10.71 -18.96
N THR A 772 -8.51 -10.73 -17.94
CA THR A 772 -9.73 -11.54 -17.90
C THR A 772 -10.94 -10.63 -17.98
N SER A 773 -11.88 -10.95 -18.86
CA SER A 773 -13.15 -10.25 -19.03
C SER A 773 -14.28 -11.13 -18.50
N TYR A 774 -15.16 -10.54 -17.71
CA TYR A 774 -16.38 -11.14 -17.15
C TYR A 774 -17.57 -10.38 -17.70
N GLU A 775 -18.43 -11.06 -18.46
CA GLU A 775 -19.43 -10.45 -19.33
C GLU A 775 -20.81 -11.07 -19.10
N SER A 776 -21.86 -10.24 -19.06
CA SER A 776 -23.25 -10.69 -19.07
C SER A 776 -24.13 -9.69 -19.81
N LYS A 777 -24.90 -10.16 -20.81
CA LYS A 777 -25.85 -9.29 -21.53
C LYS A 777 -27.07 -8.91 -20.69
N ASP A 778 -27.36 -9.70 -19.65
CA ASP A 778 -28.49 -9.51 -18.73
C ASP A 778 -28.19 -8.54 -17.59
N LEU A 779 -26.97 -7.95 -17.54
CA LEU A 779 -26.58 -6.91 -16.59
C LEU A 779 -26.40 -5.58 -17.31
N GLN A 780 -27.29 -4.62 -17.07
CA GLN A 780 -27.25 -3.29 -17.70
C GLN A 780 -26.81 -2.24 -16.69
N ASN A 781 -25.50 -1.94 -16.67
CA ASN A 781 -24.90 -0.99 -15.74
C ASN A 781 -24.83 0.47 -16.26
N ASN A 782 -25.21 0.73 -17.52
CA ASN A 782 -25.26 2.07 -18.13
C ASN A 782 -23.94 2.87 -17.96
N GLY A 783 -22.80 2.20 -18.17
CA GLY A 783 -21.46 2.77 -17.96
C GLY A 783 -21.05 3.01 -16.50
N ILE A 784 -21.87 2.69 -15.51
CA ILE A 784 -21.58 2.89 -14.08
C ILE A 784 -20.94 1.62 -13.48
N PHE A 785 -19.84 1.77 -12.77
CA PHE A 785 -19.22 0.70 -11.97
C PHE A 785 -18.60 1.28 -10.70
N TYR A 786 -18.13 0.44 -9.80
CA TYR A 786 -17.57 0.85 -8.52
C TYR A 786 -16.26 0.11 -8.27
N THR A 787 -15.21 0.85 -7.91
CA THR A 787 -13.92 0.28 -7.50
C THR A 787 -13.64 0.70 -6.07
N ASP A 788 -12.92 -0.11 -5.30
CA ASP A 788 -12.45 0.38 -4.00
C ASP A 788 -11.46 1.55 -4.14
N SER A 789 -11.33 2.34 -3.08
CA SER A 789 -10.20 3.26 -2.86
C SER A 789 -9.37 2.67 -1.72
N SER A 790 -8.13 2.30 -2.03
CA SER A 790 -7.17 1.77 -1.06
C SER A 790 -7.67 0.54 -0.28
N GLY A 791 -8.68 -0.18 -0.77
CA GLY A 791 -9.28 -1.35 -0.12
C GLY A 791 -10.41 -1.06 0.89
N ARG A 792 -10.91 0.19 0.95
CA ARG A 792 -11.96 0.60 1.92
C ARG A 792 -13.18 1.20 1.24
N SER A 793 -13.24 2.52 1.01
CA SER A 793 -14.45 3.13 0.44
C SER A 793 -14.70 2.75 -1.02
N LEU A 794 -15.96 2.60 -1.46
CA LEU A 794 -16.33 2.31 -2.84
C LEU A 794 -16.53 3.60 -3.66
N MET A 795 -15.65 3.81 -4.63
CA MET A 795 -15.70 4.95 -5.55
C MET A 795 -16.57 4.63 -6.76
N LYS A 796 -17.64 5.39 -6.96
CA LYS A 796 -18.45 5.37 -8.19
C LYS A 796 -17.61 5.85 -9.37
N ARG A 797 -17.53 5.04 -10.43
CA ARG A 797 -16.90 5.33 -11.71
C ARG A 797 -17.97 5.41 -12.79
N ILE A 798 -17.75 6.26 -13.79
CA ILE A 798 -18.60 6.39 -14.97
C ILE A 798 -17.69 6.35 -16.20
N ARG A 799 -17.93 5.40 -17.11
CA ARG A 799 -17.15 5.22 -18.34
C ARG A 799 -17.11 6.53 -19.15
N ASP A 800 -15.92 6.87 -19.64
CA ASP A 800 -15.59 8.06 -20.43
C ASP A 800 -15.97 9.40 -19.79
N ARG A 801 -16.11 9.43 -18.46
CA ARG A 801 -16.37 10.63 -17.67
C ARG A 801 -15.35 10.80 -16.55
N ARG A 802 -15.18 12.05 -16.12
CA ARG A 802 -14.54 12.46 -14.87
C ARG A 802 -15.40 13.53 -14.21
N ASP A 803 -15.27 13.67 -12.90
CA ASP A 803 -16.00 14.70 -12.14
C ASP A 803 -15.10 15.91 -11.89
N GLY A 804 -15.68 17.11 -11.97
CA GLY A 804 -14.98 18.38 -11.74
C GLY A 804 -14.34 19.05 -12.96
N TYR A 805 -14.25 18.40 -14.12
CA TYR A 805 -13.67 19.00 -15.34
C TYR A 805 -14.20 18.40 -16.65
N ASN A 806 -14.02 19.14 -17.75
CA ASN A 806 -14.40 18.71 -19.10
C ASN A 806 -13.40 17.68 -19.67
N PHE A 807 -13.63 16.40 -19.38
CA PHE A 807 -12.77 15.30 -19.84
C PHE A 807 -13.02 14.92 -21.30
N THR A 808 -11.96 14.93 -22.12
CA THR A 808 -11.91 14.31 -23.44
C THR A 808 -11.15 12.99 -23.37
N GLN A 809 -11.79 11.90 -23.79
CA GLN A 809 -11.17 10.57 -23.84
C GLN A 809 -10.17 10.46 -24.99
N SER A 810 -8.92 10.05 -24.70
CA SER A 810 -7.89 9.79 -25.73
C SER A 810 -7.50 8.31 -25.87
N GLU A 811 -7.83 7.46 -24.90
CA GLU A 811 -7.51 6.02 -24.90
C GLU A 811 -8.66 5.24 -24.23
N PRO A 812 -9.71 4.81 -24.98
CA PRO A 812 -10.95 4.29 -24.41
C PRO A 812 -10.79 3.15 -23.38
N SER A 813 -9.84 2.23 -23.58
CA SER A 813 -9.56 1.20 -22.57
C SER A 813 -8.75 1.78 -21.39
N ALA A 814 -7.56 2.31 -21.64
CA ALA A 814 -6.64 2.75 -20.58
C ALA A 814 -7.17 3.92 -19.73
N GLY A 815 -8.00 4.79 -20.30
CA GLY A 815 -8.68 5.89 -19.63
C GLY A 815 -9.93 5.48 -18.84
N ASN A 816 -10.33 4.21 -18.85
CA ASN A 816 -11.39 3.66 -17.99
C ASN A 816 -10.88 2.58 -17.02
N TYR A 817 -9.57 2.38 -16.95
CA TYR A 817 -8.92 1.56 -15.94
C TYR A 817 -8.71 2.36 -14.66
N TYR A 818 -9.04 1.73 -13.53
CA TYR A 818 -8.89 2.23 -12.18
C TYR A 818 -8.14 1.18 -11.32
N PRO A 819 -7.53 1.59 -10.19
CA PRO A 819 -6.90 0.64 -9.29
C PRO A 819 -7.94 -0.17 -8.51
N LEU A 820 -7.69 -1.47 -8.39
CA LEU A 820 -8.46 -2.43 -7.61
C LEU A 820 -7.54 -2.99 -6.52
N VAL A 821 -7.64 -2.49 -5.28
CA VAL A 821 -6.76 -2.92 -4.17
C VAL A 821 -7.30 -4.21 -3.53
N THR A 822 -8.61 -4.38 -3.60
CA THR A 822 -9.42 -5.50 -3.10
C THR A 822 -10.52 -5.95 -4.08
N GLY A 823 -11.04 -5.10 -4.97
CA GLY A 823 -12.04 -5.51 -5.95
C GLY A 823 -12.80 -4.41 -6.70
N ILE A 824 -13.76 -4.88 -7.51
CA ILE A 824 -14.64 -4.10 -8.40
C ILE A 824 -16.05 -4.70 -8.38
N LEU A 825 -17.08 -3.86 -8.55
CA LEU A 825 -18.46 -4.31 -8.72
C LEU A 825 -19.27 -3.43 -9.69
N MET A 826 -20.34 -3.99 -10.24
CA MET A 826 -21.37 -3.26 -11.00
C MET A 826 -22.76 -3.72 -10.59
N LYS A 827 -23.75 -2.83 -10.72
CA LYS A 827 -25.13 -3.05 -10.28
C LYS A 827 -26.10 -2.80 -11.44
N ASP A 828 -27.05 -3.71 -11.63
CA ASP A 828 -28.27 -3.46 -12.37
C ASP A 828 -29.40 -3.23 -11.36
N ALA A 829 -29.75 -1.94 -11.18
CA ALA A 829 -30.78 -1.52 -10.22
C ALA A 829 -32.22 -1.85 -10.68
N LYS A 830 -32.43 -2.19 -11.96
CA LYS A 830 -33.74 -2.56 -12.51
C LYS A 830 -34.03 -4.04 -12.22
N GLU A 831 -33.02 -4.88 -12.35
CA GLU A 831 -33.12 -6.33 -12.16
C GLU A 831 -32.82 -6.79 -10.71
N ASP A 832 -32.45 -5.87 -9.81
CA ASP A 832 -31.91 -6.16 -8.46
C ASP A 832 -30.76 -7.19 -8.54
N LEU A 833 -29.76 -6.89 -9.37
CA LEU A 833 -28.58 -7.74 -9.54
C LEU A 833 -27.28 -6.95 -9.36
N GLN A 834 -26.27 -7.62 -8.82
CA GLN A 834 -24.91 -7.11 -8.66
C GLN A 834 -23.91 -8.19 -9.02
N MET A 835 -22.97 -7.86 -9.90
CA MET A 835 -21.75 -8.62 -10.13
C MET A 835 -20.62 -8.00 -9.32
N SER A 836 -20.01 -8.78 -8.42
CA SER A 836 -18.92 -8.35 -7.55
C SER A 836 -17.72 -9.26 -7.73
N ILE A 837 -16.52 -8.69 -7.89
CA ILE A 837 -15.28 -9.43 -8.05
C ILE A 837 -14.25 -8.95 -7.03
N VAL A 838 -13.82 -9.86 -6.15
CA VAL A 838 -12.77 -9.63 -5.16
C VAL A 838 -11.46 -10.21 -5.66
N THR A 839 -10.38 -9.44 -5.55
CA THR A 839 -9.02 -9.78 -6.01
C THR A 839 -8.14 -10.25 -4.84
N ASP A 840 -7.08 -11.03 -5.14
CA ASP A 840 -6.14 -11.54 -4.13
C ASP A 840 -4.87 -10.67 -3.95
N ARG A 841 -4.79 -9.56 -4.70
CA ARG A 841 -3.72 -8.56 -4.79
C ARG A 841 -4.24 -7.29 -5.49
N ALA A 842 -3.43 -6.23 -5.48
CA ALA A 842 -3.74 -5.04 -6.28
C ALA A 842 -3.62 -5.30 -7.79
N GLN A 843 -4.58 -4.81 -8.58
CA GLN A 843 -4.65 -4.94 -10.04
C GLN A 843 -5.26 -3.69 -10.68
N GLY A 844 -5.11 -3.50 -11.98
CA GLY A 844 -5.88 -2.54 -12.77
C GLY A 844 -7.09 -3.19 -13.42
N GLY A 845 -8.25 -2.52 -13.41
CA GLY A 845 -9.45 -2.98 -14.09
C GLY A 845 -10.52 -1.91 -14.22
N GLY A 846 -11.63 -2.25 -14.89
CA GLY A 846 -12.71 -1.32 -15.17
C GLY A 846 -13.85 -1.96 -15.97
N SER A 847 -14.67 -1.12 -16.60
CA SER A 847 -15.78 -1.53 -17.47
C SER A 847 -15.71 -0.70 -18.75
N VAL A 848 -15.32 -1.32 -19.87
CA VAL A 848 -15.24 -0.66 -21.19
C VAL A 848 -16.53 -0.83 -22.01
N TYR A 849 -17.33 -1.85 -21.69
CA TYR A 849 -18.68 -2.04 -22.24
C TYR A 849 -19.70 -2.31 -21.14
N ASP A 850 -20.98 -2.15 -21.45
CA ASP A 850 -22.03 -2.46 -20.48
C ASP A 850 -22.15 -3.96 -20.25
N GLY A 851 -22.39 -4.35 -18.99
CA GLY A 851 -22.40 -5.74 -18.54
C GLY A 851 -21.02 -6.40 -18.43
N GLN A 852 -19.93 -5.64 -18.63
CA GLN A 852 -18.56 -6.15 -18.67
C GLN A 852 -17.68 -5.57 -17.55
N ILE A 853 -17.02 -6.46 -16.78
CA ILE A 853 -15.87 -6.14 -15.92
C ILE A 853 -14.61 -6.75 -16.54
N GLU A 854 -13.58 -5.94 -16.74
CA GLU A 854 -12.26 -6.39 -17.17
C GLU A 854 -11.21 -6.14 -16.08
N ILE A 855 -10.32 -7.12 -15.86
CA ILE A 855 -9.21 -7.02 -14.91
C ILE A 855 -7.92 -7.49 -15.58
N MET A 856 -6.89 -6.65 -15.56
CA MET A 856 -5.56 -6.99 -16.07
C MET A 856 -4.77 -7.76 -15.01
N ILE A 857 -4.33 -8.96 -15.39
CA ILE A 857 -3.77 -9.95 -14.45
C ILE A 857 -2.26 -10.15 -14.61
N HIS A 858 -1.70 -9.87 -15.80
CA HIS A 858 -0.26 -9.94 -16.05
C HIS A 858 0.14 -9.06 -17.25
N ARG A 859 1.35 -8.50 -17.23
CA ARG A 859 1.89 -7.62 -18.27
C ARG A 859 3.31 -8.04 -18.63
N ARG A 860 3.64 -8.06 -19.92
CA ARG A 860 5.03 -8.09 -20.38
C ARG A 860 5.21 -7.05 -21.48
N VAL A 861 5.86 -5.95 -21.12
CA VAL A 861 6.06 -4.79 -21.98
C VAL A 861 7.55 -4.67 -22.31
N LEU A 862 7.89 -4.70 -23.60
CA LEU A 862 9.25 -4.72 -24.11
C LEU A 862 9.78 -3.33 -24.50
N THR A 863 9.02 -2.28 -24.16
CA THR A 863 9.38 -0.87 -24.30
C THR A 863 9.47 -0.21 -22.93
N ASP A 864 10.37 0.77 -22.82
CA ASP A 864 10.35 1.78 -21.77
C ASP A 864 9.34 2.87 -22.15
N ASP A 865 8.64 3.47 -21.19
CA ASP A 865 7.65 4.54 -21.37
C ASP A 865 8.25 5.96 -21.28
N VAL A 866 9.58 6.05 -21.12
CA VAL A 866 10.39 7.29 -21.07
C VAL A 866 10.01 8.19 -19.89
N LEU A 867 9.81 7.56 -18.73
CA LEU A 867 9.42 8.19 -17.46
C LEU A 867 10.50 8.09 -16.36
N GLY A 868 11.73 7.69 -16.72
CA GLY A 868 12.93 7.80 -15.86
C GLY A 868 13.65 6.47 -15.62
N VAL A 869 12.90 5.37 -15.49
CA VAL A 869 13.44 4.06 -15.08
C VAL A 869 14.47 3.50 -16.06
N SER A 870 14.24 3.69 -17.36
CA SER A 870 15.08 3.18 -18.44
C SER A 870 15.15 1.63 -18.50
N GLU A 871 14.05 0.95 -18.13
CA GLU A 871 13.94 -0.51 -18.15
C GLU A 871 12.53 -0.97 -18.58
N PRO A 872 12.39 -1.90 -19.54
CA PRO A 872 11.10 -2.50 -19.91
C PRO A 872 10.58 -3.47 -18.84
N LEU A 873 9.25 -3.60 -18.72
CA LEU A 873 8.60 -4.61 -17.86
C LEU A 873 8.77 -6.03 -18.43
N ASN A 874 9.94 -6.63 -18.20
CA ASN A 874 10.39 -7.87 -18.83
C ASN A 874 10.83 -8.91 -17.79
N GLU A 875 9.99 -9.14 -16.77
CA GLU A 875 10.30 -10.02 -15.63
C GLU A 875 10.54 -11.48 -16.06
N MET A 876 11.58 -12.09 -15.50
CA MET A 876 12.00 -13.47 -15.79
C MET A 876 11.83 -14.35 -14.56
N GLY A 877 11.33 -15.57 -14.76
CA GLY A 877 11.34 -16.63 -13.76
C GLY A 877 12.71 -17.29 -13.61
N ILE A 878 12.80 -18.26 -12.71
CA ILE A 878 14.04 -18.98 -12.34
C ILE A 878 14.78 -19.61 -13.54
N ASP A 879 14.06 -19.97 -14.61
CA ASP A 879 14.60 -20.56 -15.83
C ASP A 879 14.92 -19.53 -16.94
N ARG A 880 14.98 -18.24 -16.59
CA ARG A 880 15.34 -17.11 -17.46
C ARG A 880 14.40 -16.89 -18.65
N ARG A 881 13.15 -17.34 -18.56
CA ARG A 881 12.08 -16.95 -19.48
C ARG A 881 11.00 -16.16 -18.73
N GLY A 882 10.07 -15.55 -19.47
CA GLY A 882 9.04 -14.65 -18.91
C GLY A 882 8.29 -15.25 -17.72
N LEU A 883 8.14 -14.45 -16.67
CA LEU A 883 7.59 -14.85 -15.36
C LEU A 883 6.19 -15.47 -15.48
N VAL A 884 5.94 -16.51 -14.67
CA VAL A 884 4.64 -17.16 -14.49
C VAL A 884 4.04 -16.64 -13.18
N ILE A 885 2.77 -16.25 -13.20
CA ILE A 885 2.04 -15.73 -12.04
C ILE A 885 0.79 -16.59 -11.84
N ARG A 886 0.56 -17.00 -10.59
CA ARG A 886 -0.69 -17.64 -10.13
C ARG A 886 -1.47 -16.66 -9.27
N GLY A 887 -2.78 -16.61 -9.43
CA GLY A 887 -3.68 -15.74 -8.66
C GLY A 887 -5.13 -16.19 -8.69
N ARG A 888 -5.97 -15.42 -8.01
CA ARG A 888 -7.38 -15.78 -7.77
C ARG A 888 -8.28 -14.55 -7.78
N HIS A 889 -9.43 -14.68 -8.43
CA HIS A 889 -10.58 -13.79 -8.22
C HIS A 889 -11.76 -14.59 -7.63
N LEU A 890 -12.55 -13.95 -6.76
CA LEU A 890 -13.81 -14.48 -6.25
C LEU A 890 -14.97 -13.68 -6.85
N LEU A 891 -15.84 -14.33 -7.61
CA LEU A 891 -17.00 -13.70 -8.24
C LEU A 891 -18.28 -14.06 -7.50
N ALA A 892 -19.09 -13.07 -7.14
CA ALA A 892 -20.48 -13.28 -6.76
C ALA A 892 -21.41 -12.55 -7.73
N LEU A 893 -22.46 -13.24 -8.14
CA LEU A 893 -23.53 -12.69 -8.96
C LEU A 893 -24.84 -12.96 -8.22
N THR A 894 -25.41 -11.94 -7.60
CA THR A 894 -26.54 -12.10 -6.67
C THR A 894 -27.31 -10.78 -6.56
N LYS A 895 -28.28 -10.69 -5.65
CA LYS A 895 -28.99 -9.44 -5.33
C LYS A 895 -28.06 -8.35 -4.83
N ILE A 896 -28.46 -7.09 -4.95
CA ILE A 896 -27.59 -5.96 -4.60
C ILE A 896 -27.18 -6.00 -3.11
N GLU A 897 -28.11 -6.33 -2.22
CA GLU A 897 -27.85 -6.39 -0.78
C GLU A 897 -26.87 -7.52 -0.40
N ASP A 898 -27.13 -8.75 -0.85
CA ASP A 898 -26.24 -9.89 -0.65
C ASP A 898 -24.86 -9.69 -1.30
N GLY A 899 -24.82 -9.02 -2.46
CA GLY A 899 -23.59 -8.74 -3.20
C GLY A 899 -22.67 -7.77 -2.47
N ILE A 900 -23.23 -6.73 -1.83
CA ILE A 900 -22.46 -5.80 -1.00
C ILE A 900 -21.92 -6.49 0.25
N LYS A 901 -22.74 -7.30 0.93
CA LYS A 901 -22.30 -8.12 2.06
C LYS A 901 -21.15 -9.05 1.65
N PHE A 902 -21.30 -9.76 0.52
CA PHE A 902 -20.25 -10.61 -0.03
C PHE A 902 -18.95 -9.82 -0.26
N PHE A 903 -19.02 -8.68 -0.95
CA PHE A 903 -17.86 -7.87 -1.29
C PHE A 903 -17.10 -7.42 -0.03
N ARG A 904 -17.83 -6.83 0.93
CA ARG A 904 -17.28 -6.31 2.18
C ARG A 904 -16.60 -7.41 3.02
N GLU A 905 -17.24 -8.58 3.17
CA GLU A 905 -16.63 -9.72 3.87
C GLU A 905 -15.41 -10.29 3.14
N HIS A 906 -15.47 -10.44 1.82
CA HIS A 906 -14.43 -11.17 1.09
C HIS A 906 -13.21 -10.30 0.77
N ALA A 907 -13.37 -8.97 0.69
CA ALA A 907 -12.25 -8.02 0.70
C ALA A 907 -11.42 -8.14 1.99
N LEU A 908 -12.06 -8.20 3.17
CA LEU A 908 -11.34 -8.43 4.42
C LEU A 908 -10.66 -9.81 4.46
N LYS A 909 -11.31 -10.87 3.96
CA LYS A 909 -10.74 -12.23 3.86
C LYS A 909 -9.59 -12.33 2.84
N SER A 910 -9.55 -11.48 1.80
CA SER A 910 -8.49 -11.51 0.80
C SER A 910 -7.21 -10.81 1.28
N VAL A 911 -7.33 -9.86 2.21
CA VAL A 911 -6.19 -9.22 2.88
C VAL A 911 -5.72 -10.05 4.07
N TRP A 912 -6.62 -10.38 5.01
CA TRP A 912 -6.29 -11.08 6.25
C TRP A 912 -6.41 -12.60 6.11
N LYS A 913 -5.55 -13.18 5.26
CA LYS A 913 -5.49 -14.63 5.01
C LYS A 913 -4.98 -15.38 6.24
N PRO A 914 -5.53 -16.58 6.57
CA PRO A 914 -4.99 -17.43 7.63
C PRO A 914 -3.53 -17.83 7.37
N ILE A 915 -2.70 -17.81 8.40
CA ILE A 915 -1.32 -18.32 8.35
C ILE A 915 -1.30 -19.80 8.78
N ILE A 916 -0.44 -20.59 8.13
CA ILE A 916 -0.36 -22.05 8.30
C ILE A 916 1.10 -22.44 8.54
N ALA A 917 1.36 -23.12 9.66
CA ALA A 917 2.63 -23.76 9.97
C ALA A 917 2.41 -25.27 10.15
N PHE A 918 3.46 -26.08 10.00
CA PHE A 918 3.40 -27.55 10.14
C PHE A 918 4.42 -28.05 11.16
N ARG A 919 4.03 -28.95 12.06
CA ARG A 919 4.90 -29.57 13.08
C ARG A 919 5.08 -31.06 12.81
N ASN A 920 6.31 -31.58 12.84
CA ASN A 920 6.54 -33.03 12.85
C ASN A 920 6.19 -33.64 14.22
N ASP A 921 5.34 -34.66 14.21
CA ASP A 921 4.80 -35.32 15.41
C ASP A 921 5.29 -36.77 15.57
N ALA A 922 6.19 -37.26 14.71
CA ALA A 922 6.54 -38.68 14.62
C ALA A 922 6.97 -39.38 15.93
N ASN A 923 7.48 -38.63 16.93
CA ASN A 923 7.93 -39.14 18.23
C ASN A 923 7.09 -38.64 19.43
N ASN A 924 5.98 -37.94 19.20
CA ASN A 924 5.16 -37.30 20.22
C ASN A 924 3.69 -37.73 20.09
N GLU A 925 2.90 -37.54 21.16
CA GLU A 925 1.45 -37.49 21.01
C GLU A 925 1.05 -36.30 20.10
N PRO A 926 0.00 -36.44 19.27
CA PRO A 926 -0.53 -35.33 18.48
C PRO A 926 -0.86 -34.11 19.34
N LEU A 927 -0.83 -32.91 18.75
CA LEU A 927 -1.29 -31.69 19.43
C LEU A 927 -2.81 -31.75 19.69
N ASN A 928 -3.20 -32.35 20.80
CA ASN A 928 -4.57 -32.35 21.31
C ASN A 928 -4.90 -30.99 21.96
N TYR A 929 -4.80 -29.91 21.18
CA TYR A 929 -4.99 -28.54 21.60
C TYR A 929 -6.41 -28.06 21.25
N LYS A 930 -7.17 -27.61 22.26
CA LYS A 930 -8.53 -27.11 22.05
C LYS A 930 -8.48 -25.79 21.27
N PRO A 931 -9.34 -25.59 20.24
CA PRO A 931 -9.47 -24.31 19.56
C PRO A 931 -9.62 -23.13 20.54
N TRP A 932 -8.93 -22.04 20.24
CA TRP A 932 -8.93 -20.82 21.04
C TRP A 932 -9.14 -19.60 20.15
N SER A 933 -9.84 -18.58 20.65
CA SER A 933 -9.97 -17.26 20.00
C SER A 933 -9.62 -16.16 20.99
N LEU A 934 -9.07 -15.06 20.48
CA LEU A 934 -8.89 -13.82 21.25
C LEU A 934 -10.23 -13.20 21.66
N LEU A 935 -11.32 -13.55 20.97
CA LEU A 935 -12.65 -13.07 21.26
C LEU A 935 -13.41 -14.01 22.20
N LYS A 936 -14.11 -13.43 23.19
CA LYS A 936 -15.09 -14.12 24.05
C LYS A 936 -16.35 -14.53 23.27
N SER A 937 -16.71 -13.77 22.23
CA SER A 937 -17.85 -13.97 21.33
C SER A 937 -17.55 -13.34 19.96
N GLU A 938 -18.22 -13.80 18.90
CA GLU A 938 -18.09 -13.15 17.58
C GLU A 938 -18.49 -11.67 17.64
N LEU A 939 -17.83 -10.84 16.83
CA LEU A 939 -18.15 -9.42 16.69
C LEU A 939 -19.41 -9.23 15.83
N PRO A 940 -20.11 -8.08 15.96
CA PRO A 940 -21.14 -7.70 15.00
C PRO A 940 -20.55 -7.70 13.56
N PRO A 941 -21.24 -8.26 12.54
CA PRO A 941 -20.65 -8.51 11.21
C PRO A 941 -20.08 -7.30 10.45
N GLN A 942 -20.44 -6.08 10.85
CA GLN A 942 -19.99 -4.81 10.31
C GLN A 942 -18.78 -4.18 11.04
N ILE A 943 -18.28 -4.84 12.09
CA ILE A 943 -17.09 -4.41 12.84
C ILE A 943 -15.87 -5.25 12.46
N ASN A 944 -14.77 -4.56 12.14
CA ASN A 944 -13.46 -5.17 11.97
C ASN A 944 -12.50 -4.60 13.02
N ILE A 945 -11.71 -5.47 13.64
CA ILE A 945 -10.51 -5.09 14.37
C ILE A 945 -9.37 -4.92 13.36
N LEU A 946 -9.06 -3.66 13.06
CA LEU A 946 -8.05 -3.26 12.09
C LEU A 946 -6.62 -3.48 12.62
N THR A 947 -6.37 -3.17 13.89
CA THR A 947 -5.06 -3.32 14.51
C THR A 947 -5.20 -3.81 15.95
N ILE A 948 -4.42 -4.83 16.32
CA ILE A 948 -4.07 -5.09 17.72
C ILE A 948 -2.55 -5.27 17.76
N GLU A 949 -1.84 -4.37 18.42
CA GLU A 949 -0.37 -4.44 18.46
C GLU A 949 0.26 -4.05 19.80
N PRO A 950 1.37 -4.70 20.20
CA PRO A 950 2.23 -4.22 21.28
C PRO A 950 2.81 -2.82 20.99
N LEU A 951 2.53 -1.85 21.86
CA LEU A 951 3.16 -0.54 21.83
C LEU A 951 4.48 -0.51 22.62
N THR A 952 4.40 -0.75 23.92
CA THR A 952 5.52 -0.71 24.86
C THR A 952 5.33 -1.74 25.96
N GLN A 953 6.41 -2.13 26.63
CA GLN A 953 6.36 -2.97 27.82
C GLN A 953 7.25 -2.37 28.92
N GLU A 954 6.63 -1.83 29.96
CA GLU A 954 7.31 -1.12 31.05
C GLU A 954 6.78 -1.62 32.39
N ASN A 955 7.64 -1.89 33.36
CA ASN A 955 7.25 -2.38 34.69
C ASN A 955 6.29 -3.61 34.67
N ASN A 956 6.49 -4.51 33.70
CA ASN A 956 5.62 -5.66 33.40
C ASN A 956 4.20 -5.32 32.90
N ILE A 957 3.90 -4.06 32.58
CA ILE A 957 2.66 -3.63 31.95
C ILE A 957 2.90 -3.57 30.43
N LEU A 958 2.13 -4.37 29.68
CA LEU A 958 2.09 -4.33 28.22
C LEU A 958 1.04 -3.31 27.78
N THR A 959 1.47 -2.24 27.11
CA THR A 959 0.56 -1.29 26.46
C THR A 959 0.23 -1.79 25.06
N ILE A 960 -1.06 -1.81 24.71
CA ILE A 960 -1.57 -2.31 23.43
C ILE A 960 -2.24 -1.16 22.66
N LEU A 961 -1.97 -1.04 21.37
CA LEU A 961 -2.78 -0.24 20.46
C LEU A 961 -3.89 -1.11 19.89
N PHE A 962 -5.12 -0.64 20.06
CA PHE A 962 -6.32 -1.30 19.55
C PHE A 962 -7.05 -0.34 18.61
N ARG A 963 -7.33 -0.79 17.38
CA ARG A 963 -8.13 -0.06 16.39
C ARG A 963 -9.28 -0.93 15.93
N VAL A 964 -10.49 -0.38 15.99
CA VAL A 964 -11.71 -0.93 15.42
C VAL A 964 -12.27 0.02 14.39
N GLU A 965 -12.96 -0.53 13.40
CA GLU A 965 -13.66 0.22 12.37
C GLU A 965 -15.04 -0.37 12.12
N HIS A 966 -15.91 0.48 11.60
CA HIS A 966 -17.11 0.08 10.88
C HIS A 966 -16.76 0.08 9.39
N PHE A 967 -16.73 -1.09 8.74
CA PHE A 967 -16.18 -1.22 7.38
C PHE A 967 -17.23 -1.17 6.26
N TYR A 968 -18.51 -0.97 6.62
CA TYR A 968 -19.59 -0.58 5.72
C TYR A 968 -19.79 0.94 5.75
N GLU A 969 -19.99 1.54 4.58
CA GLU A 969 -20.37 2.95 4.45
C GLU A 969 -21.88 3.14 4.72
N PRO A 970 -22.33 4.37 5.04
CA PRO A 970 -23.75 4.66 5.23
C PRO A 970 -24.60 4.32 4.00
N ASN A 971 -25.76 3.70 4.26
CA ASN A 971 -26.75 3.30 3.24
C ASN A 971 -26.32 2.25 2.21
N GLU A 972 -25.16 1.59 2.37
CA GLU A 972 -24.76 0.47 1.50
C GLU A 972 -25.62 -0.79 1.67
N HIS A 973 -26.06 -1.07 2.90
CA HIS A 973 -26.83 -2.26 3.26
C HIS A 973 -27.91 -1.89 4.29
N SER A 974 -29.12 -2.45 4.17
CA SER A 974 -30.27 -2.02 4.99
C SER A 974 -30.05 -2.18 6.50
N THR A 975 -29.35 -3.25 6.90
CA THR A 975 -29.06 -3.61 8.29
C THR A 975 -27.58 -3.45 8.69
N LEU A 976 -26.63 -3.79 7.81
CA LEU A 976 -25.20 -3.78 8.14
C LEU A 976 -24.56 -2.38 8.10
N SER A 977 -25.21 -1.38 7.47
CA SER A 977 -24.78 0.03 7.53
C SER A 977 -25.34 0.79 8.75
N LYS A 978 -25.69 0.10 9.85
CA LYS A 978 -26.30 0.69 11.05
C LYS A 978 -25.33 0.68 12.24
N THR A 979 -25.39 1.75 13.03
CA THR A 979 -24.63 1.92 14.28
C THR A 979 -24.80 0.71 15.21
N VAL A 980 -23.69 0.23 15.76
CA VAL A 980 -23.67 -0.82 16.78
C VAL A 980 -22.67 -0.53 17.88
N SER A 981 -22.86 -1.21 19.02
CA SER A 981 -21.98 -1.17 20.17
C SER A 981 -21.18 -2.47 20.26
N ILE A 982 -19.93 -2.37 20.73
CA ILE A 982 -19.09 -3.51 21.13
C ILE A 982 -18.72 -3.37 22.60
N GLN A 983 -18.53 -4.49 23.28
CA GLN A 983 -18.02 -4.53 24.65
C GLN A 983 -16.53 -4.90 24.62
N ILE A 984 -15.73 -4.17 25.39
CA ILE A 984 -14.27 -4.33 25.47
C ILE A 984 -13.95 -4.59 26.95
N ASP A 985 -14.10 -5.86 27.34
CA ASP A 985 -13.96 -6.40 28.70
C ASP A 985 -12.67 -7.22 28.86
#